data_AF-A0A522SCX8-F1
#
_entry.id   AF-A0A522SCX8-F1
#
_cell.length_a   1.000
_cell.length_b   1.000
_cell.length_c   1.000
_cell.angle_alpha   90.00
_cell.angle_beta   90.00
_cell.angle_gamma   90.00
#
_symmetry.space_group_name_H-M   'P 1'
#
loop_
_entity.id
_entity.type
_entity.pdbx_description
1 polymer ?
#
loop_
_entity_poly.entity_id
_entity_poly.type
_entity_poly.pdbx_seq_one_letter_code
_entity_poly.pdbx_strand_id
1 'polypeptide(L)'
;MPLSLRVYGQTAYFADGFHGGTVGGGGYPVGYTQFIFHEIKKHTQWKVNLEIEPGTWDTVEIEHPSYYEAFKSLLSDSSYAGRIDFVNPSVAQSYLLNISGESIIRQFQYGMKKLHQHFPQLKFLTYAPEEPCWTSALPEILSSLGFKYIVLKNPNTCWGGYSRAHGGELVNWIGPDGTSIKAVPRYTNEELQPNSTWQTTAFGNSSKYIQSSFQNGIRHPVGMTYQDCGWRFGPWLDNAVKRYYQPTEYVTWSNYFEHIAMQHTNDNWHLDQEDLQVALMWGSQVLQRIAREERKTNNTLLQTGKIASMAKVYANASYPHLILHKVWRNLLVSQHHDVWIVPYNMVPYYRHQSHIDWAEQVKIWANESDTILTQLIDQANNALSSGTINTGNSGKKYICVYNTSCYSRTGIVSISLPDDWLSSEGVEVYNQTGNIAPVQITADPDTHQKILLFQADIPPMGYAGYKLTGGNTMNSTTNGAYATKLKNGKYRIETNLYTLILDPAKGGTIESLIAKKMRNRQFIDRLSKRKLNELRGYFYDEHRFYSSTDDSARVSIIENGPIEVRLKIDGHIAASPFTQYLTLAQNQRLIDLSTHVDWKGNPGIGEFEQNNYKANDRVKAFYNDLYKLHATFPLNLSHQQVYKNAPFDVMKSHLKNTFFNRWDSIKNNIILNWVDVTDSLHQYGLALLTDHTTSYLHGRHHPLGLTIQYSGKGLWGRDYRITGPTDVHYAIIPHQGRWDKAGIWQESDQWNQPLITKFISKRSFQKSPERSLINISGTGYEISSVEFNHKDMVVRFFNVAGNKTLHKITFDCVADSIVMIQLNGEIIKKLSVKKESPHSISVHLSMPRFGIRTLKLVNVK
;
A
#
# COMPACT_ATOMS: atom_id res chain seq x y z
N MET A 1 -39.77 -53.62 -25.66
CA MET A 1 -39.22 -52.26 -25.71
C MET A 1 -38.53 -51.97 -24.39
N PRO A 2 -37.22 -51.74 -24.34
CA PRO A 2 -36.56 -51.35 -23.10
C PRO A 2 -36.85 -49.87 -22.82
N LEU A 3 -37.31 -49.56 -21.60
CA LEU A 3 -37.41 -48.19 -21.11
C LEU A 3 -36.01 -47.56 -21.13
N SER A 4 -35.86 -46.49 -21.90
CA SER A 4 -34.67 -45.64 -21.79
C SER A 4 -34.75 -44.88 -20.46
N LEU A 5 -33.93 -45.30 -19.50
CA LEU A 5 -33.55 -44.44 -18.37
C LEU A 5 -32.87 -43.20 -18.96
N ARG A 6 -33.62 -42.09 -19.05
CA ARG A 6 -33.03 -40.77 -19.27
C ARG A 6 -32.22 -40.44 -18.02
N VAL A 7 -30.92 -40.72 -18.05
CA VAL A 7 -29.97 -40.17 -17.08
C VAL A 7 -29.89 -38.68 -17.35
N TYR A 8 -30.58 -37.87 -16.56
CA TYR A 8 -30.41 -36.42 -16.59
C TYR A 8 -29.00 -36.11 -16.08
N GLY A 9 -28.19 -35.43 -16.88
CA GLY A 9 -26.85 -34.99 -16.45
C GLY A 9 -26.94 -34.10 -15.22
N GLN A 10 -25.98 -34.22 -14.31
CA GLN A 10 -25.91 -33.38 -13.10
C GLN A 10 -25.81 -31.90 -13.48
N THR A 11 -26.61 -31.04 -12.86
CA THR A 11 -26.63 -29.59 -13.13
C THR A 11 -25.32 -28.92 -12.73
N ALA A 12 -24.82 -28.02 -13.58
CA ALA A 12 -23.72 -27.12 -13.27
C ALA A 12 -24.21 -25.66 -13.19
N TYR A 13 -23.37 -24.78 -12.65
CA TYR A 13 -23.73 -23.39 -12.41
C TYR A 13 -22.77 -22.43 -13.11
N PHE A 14 -23.25 -21.24 -13.44
CA PHE A 14 -22.43 -20.21 -14.06
C PHE A 14 -22.75 -18.83 -13.51
N ALA A 15 -21.74 -18.19 -12.90
CA ALA A 15 -21.82 -16.81 -12.43
C ALA A 15 -21.40 -15.87 -13.55
N ASP A 16 -22.39 -15.37 -14.28
CA ASP A 16 -22.20 -14.42 -15.39
C ASP A 16 -22.39 -12.99 -14.90
N GLY A 17 -21.80 -12.02 -15.60
CA GLY A 17 -21.80 -10.65 -15.12
C GLY A 17 -21.06 -9.64 -15.98
N PHE A 18 -20.91 -8.44 -15.42
CA PHE A 18 -20.20 -7.32 -16.05
C PHE A 18 -19.22 -6.67 -15.08
N HIS A 19 -18.10 -6.26 -15.65
CA HIS A 19 -16.97 -5.59 -15.01
C HIS A 19 -16.70 -4.23 -15.66
N GLY A 20 -16.33 -3.23 -14.85
CA GLY A 20 -15.86 -1.92 -15.31
C GLY A 20 -16.70 -0.74 -14.77
N GLY A 21 -16.63 0.41 -15.44
CA GLY A 21 -17.35 1.60 -15.02
C GLY A 21 -16.92 2.87 -15.77
N THR A 22 -17.31 4.04 -15.27
CA THR A 22 -17.00 5.34 -15.89
C THR A 22 -15.63 5.92 -15.51
N VAL A 23 -15.04 5.44 -14.42
CA VAL A 23 -13.69 5.78 -13.97
C VAL A 23 -12.67 4.92 -14.72
N GLY A 24 -12.84 3.59 -14.75
CA GLY A 24 -11.98 2.60 -15.41
C GLY A 24 -11.94 2.64 -16.94
N GLY A 25 -10.87 2.07 -17.53
CA GLY A 25 -10.51 2.07 -18.96
C GLY A 25 -11.50 1.38 -19.89
N GLY A 26 -12.34 0.48 -19.36
CA GLY A 26 -13.43 -0.19 -20.07
C GLY A 26 -14.51 0.77 -20.55
N GLY A 27 -14.69 1.91 -19.86
CA GLY A 27 -15.61 2.99 -20.20
C GLY A 27 -17.04 2.49 -20.37
N TYR A 28 -17.82 2.44 -19.30
CA TYR A 28 -19.24 2.05 -19.30
C TYR A 28 -19.99 2.74 -20.46
N PRO A 29 -20.30 2.03 -21.57
CA PRO A 29 -20.73 2.74 -22.76
C PRO A 29 -22.11 3.37 -22.59
N VAL A 30 -22.32 4.49 -23.27
CA VAL A 30 -23.66 5.05 -23.44
C VAL A 30 -24.56 3.96 -24.03
N GLY A 31 -25.74 3.76 -23.43
CA GLY A 31 -26.65 2.69 -23.85
C GLY A 31 -26.45 1.34 -23.16
N TYR A 32 -25.43 1.15 -22.30
CA TYR A 32 -25.11 -0.18 -21.77
C TYR A 32 -26.06 -0.64 -20.66
N THR A 33 -26.55 0.25 -19.80
CA THR A 33 -27.60 -0.08 -18.82
C THR A 33 -28.86 -0.59 -19.52
N GLN A 34 -29.22 0.02 -20.66
CA GLN A 34 -30.34 -0.40 -21.50
C GLN A 34 -30.15 -1.80 -22.03
N PHE A 35 -28.95 -2.11 -22.52
CA PHE A 35 -28.61 -3.43 -23.00
C PHE A 35 -28.80 -4.49 -21.90
N ILE A 36 -28.23 -4.28 -20.71
CA ILE A 36 -28.39 -5.19 -19.56
C ILE A 36 -29.88 -5.36 -19.22
N PHE A 37 -30.63 -4.27 -19.15
CA PHE A 37 -32.07 -4.30 -18.87
C PHE A 37 -32.85 -5.14 -19.89
N HIS A 38 -32.62 -4.92 -21.19
CA HIS A 38 -33.31 -5.65 -22.25
C HIS A 38 -32.98 -7.14 -22.24
N GLU A 39 -31.71 -7.50 -22.06
CA GLU A 39 -31.29 -8.91 -22.00
C GLU A 39 -31.87 -9.63 -20.77
N ILE A 40 -31.89 -8.98 -19.61
CA ILE A 40 -32.56 -9.50 -18.40
C ILE A 40 -34.06 -9.69 -18.65
N LYS A 41 -34.73 -8.84 -19.43
CA LYS A 41 -36.15 -9.01 -19.77
C LYS A 41 -36.39 -10.14 -20.78
N LYS A 42 -35.52 -10.25 -21.80
CA LYS A 42 -35.60 -11.27 -22.85
C LYS A 42 -35.33 -12.67 -22.30
N HIS A 43 -34.42 -12.80 -21.34
CA HIS A 43 -33.95 -14.09 -20.82
C HIS A 43 -34.28 -14.25 -19.34
N THR A 44 -35.44 -14.86 -19.06
CA THR A 44 -36.00 -14.96 -17.71
C THR A 44 -35.14 -15.77 -16.73
N GLN A 45 -34.37 -16.73 -17.24
CA GLN A 45 -33.46 -17.59 -16.46
C GLN A 45 -32.07 -16.95 -16.22
N TRP A 46 -31.76 -15.84 -16.88
CA TRP A 46 -30.45 -15.19 -16.73
C TRP A 46 -30.39 -14.41 -15.42
N LYS A 47 -29.28 -14.58 -14.71
CA LYS A 47 -28.92 -13.87 -13.48
C LYS A 47 -27.56 -13.22 -13.69
N VAL A 48 -27.38 -12.02 -13.16
CA VAL A 48 -26.25 -11.14 -13.45
C VAL A 48 -25.56 -10.71 -12.17
N ASN A 49 -24.24 -10.80 -12.15
CA ASN A 49 -23.40 -10.26 -11.10
C ASN A 49 -22.75 -8.98 -11.63
N LEU A 50 -22.85 -7.89 -10.88
CA LEU A 50 -22.38 -6.57 -11.27
C LEU A 50 -21.18 -6.18 -10.43
N GLU A 51 -20.05 -6.15 -11.11
CA GLU A 51 -18.83 -5.52 -10.66
C GLU A 51 -18.71 -4.15 -11.36
N ILE A 52 -19.62 -3.24 -11.04
CA ILE A 52 -19.69 -1.93 -11.67
C ILE A 52 -19.28 -0.85 -10.67
N GLU A 53 -18.35 0.01 -11.08
CA GLU A 53 -17.87 1.11 -10.26
C GLU A 53 -19.04 1.98 -9.77
N PRO A 54 -19.12 2.30 -8.47
CA PRO A 54 -20.21 3.08 -7.89
C PRO A 54 -20.46 4.44 -8.56
N GLY A 55 -19.40 5.09 -9.05
CA GLY A 55 -19.51 6.39 -9.74
C GLY A 55 -20.25 6.34 -11.07
N THR A 56 -20.39 5.16 -11.68
CA THR A 56 -21.11 4.96 -12.95
C THR A 56 -22.57 5.40 -12.86
N TRP A 57 -23.19 5.20 -11.70
CA TRP A 57 -24.62 5.47 -11.52
C TRP A 57 -24.98 6.96 -11.50
N ASP A 58 -24.01 7.85 -11.17
CA ASP A 58 -24.17 9.30 -11.35
C ASP A 58 -24.42 9.65 -12.81
N THR A 59 -23.66 9.02 -13.71
CA THR A 59 -23.77 9.25 -15.15
C THR A 59 -25.05 8.63 -15.70
N VAL A 60 -25.36 7.38 -15.31
CA VAL A 60 -26.56 6.66 -15.80
C VAL A 60 -27.86 7.35 -15.41
N GLU A 61 -27.95 7.88 -14.18
CA GLU A 61 -29.13 8.63 -13.70
C GLU A 61 -29.40 9.88 -14.54
N ILE A 62 -28.35 10.59 -14.96
CA ILE A 62 -28.45 11.83 -15.74
C ILE A 62 -28.70 11.53 -17.23
N GLU A 63 -27.92 10.63 -17.82
CA GLU A 63 -27.94 10.39 -19.26
C GLU A 63 -29.13 9.51 -19.68
N HIS A 64 -29.58 8.60 -18.81
CA HIS A 64 -30.59 7.59 -19.10
C HIS A 64 -31.60 7.38 -17.96
N PRO A 65 -32.31 8.44 -17.52
CA PRO A 65 -33.15 8.41 -16.32
C PRO A 65 -34.26 7.33 -16.36
N SER A 66 -34.88 7.11 -17.51
CA SER A 66 -35.93 6.08 -17.66
C SER A 66 -35.41 4.66 -17.43
N TYR A 67 -34.20 4.37 -17.90
CA TYR A 67 -33.58 3.06 -17.74
C TYR A 67 -32.89 2.90 -16.40
N TYR A 68 -32.39 3.99 -15.81
CA TYR A 68 -31.98 4.00 -14.41
C TYR A 68 -33.14 3.62 -13.49
N GLU A 69 -34.32 4.22 -13.66
CA GLU A 69 -35.52 3.86 -12.87
C GLU A 69 -36.01 2.44 -13.16
N ALA A 70 -35.98 2.00 -14.43
CA ALA A 70 -36.33 0.63 -14.78
C ALA A 70 -35.36 -0.39 -14.16
N PHE A 71 -34.07 -0.07 -14.12
CA PHE A 71 -33.03 -0.89 -13.49
C PHE A 71 -33.18 -0.90 -11.96
N LYS A 72 -33.46 0.25 -11.34
CA LYS A 72 -33.78 0.38 -9.91
C LYS A 72 -35.00 -0.46 -9.52
N SER A 73 -36.01 -0.54 -10.39
CA SER A 73 -37.15 -1.43 -10.19
C SER A 73 -36.75 -2.91 -10.22
N LEU A 74 -35.83 -3.33 -11.10
CA LEU A 74 -35.31 -4.71 -11.09
C LEU A 74 -34.57 -5.06 -9.79
N LEU A 75 -33.87 -4.09 -9.19
CA LEU A 75 -33.18 -4.26 -7.91
C LEU A 75 -34.13 -4.30 -6.69
N SER A 76 -35.40 -3.96 -6.86
CA SER A 76 -36.37 -3.99 -5.75
C SER A 76 -36.73 -5.41 -5.30
N ASP A 77 -36.53 -6.41 -6.17
CA ASP A 77 -36.65 -7.81 -5.80
C ASP A 77 -35.43 -8.26 -4.99
N SER A 78 -35.57 -8.14 -3.67
CA SER A 78 -34.56 -8.56 -2.70
C SER A 78 -34.68 -10.04 -2.30
N SER A 79 -35.54 -10.82 -2.97
CA SER A 79 -35.66 -12.26 -2.74
C SER A 79 -34.50 -13.03 -3.38
N TYR A 80 -34.39 -14.32 -3.06
CA TYR A 80 -33.43 -15.23 -3.71
C TYR A 80 -33.70 -15.42 -5.21
N ALA A 81 -34.92 -15.10 -5.67
CA ALA A 81 -35.27 -15.07 -7.08
C ALA A 81 -34.77 -13.79 -7.78
N GLY A 82 -34.27 -12.82 -7.02
CA GLY A 82 -33.59 -11.63 -7.51
C GLY A 82 -32.49 -12.01 -8.50
N ARG A 83 -32.44 -11.27 -9.61
CA ARG A 83 -31.61 -11.63 -10.77
C ARG A 83 -30.35 -10.79 -10.91
N ILE A 84 -30.08 -9.91 -9.95
CA ILE A 84 -28.94 -9.00 -9.97
C ILE A 84 -28.28 -9.00 -8.60
N ASP A 85 -26.96 -9.11 -8.56
CA ASP A 85 -26.13 -9.01 -7.35
C ASP A 85 -25.01 -7.98 -7.56
N PHE A 86 -24.66 -7.21 -6.52
CA PHE A 86 -23.52 -6.29 -6.55
C PHE A 86 -22.38 -6.87 -5.75
N VAL A 87 -21.30 -7.24 -6.43
CA VAL A 87 -20.30 -8.17 -5.90
C VAL A 87 -18.95 -7.51 -5.58
N ASN A 88 -18.72 -6.28 -6.03
CA ASN A 88 -17.58 -5.48 -5.59
C ASN A 88 -18.00 -4.01 -5.52
N PRO A 89 -18.37 -3.50 -4.35
CA PRO A 89 -18.81 -2.12 -4.21
C PRO A 89 -17.64 -1.16 -3.93
N SER A 90 -16.39 -1.53 -4.27
CA SER A 90 -15.25 -0.61 -4.12
C SER A 90 -15.33 0.55 -5.11
N VAL A 91 -14.75 1.71 -4.77
CA VAL A 91 -14.75 2.89 -5.65
C VAL A 91 -14.10 2.60 -7.00
N ALA A 92 -12.97 1.89 -7.00
CA ALA A 92 -12.10 1.78 -8.17
C ALA A 92 -11.58 0.36 -8.45
N GLN A 93 -12.18 -0.69 -7.86
CA GLN A 93 -11.81 -2.08 -8.17
C GLN A 93 -10.31 -2.35 -8.05
N SER A 94 -9.67 -1.75 -7.04
CA SER A 94 -8.21 -1.66 -6.91
C SER A 94 -7.52 -2.99 -6.68
N TYR A 95 -6.26 -3.11 -7.13
CA TYR A 95 -5.36 -4.16 -6.65
C TYR A 95 -5.04 -3.96 -5.17
N LEU A 96 -5.87 -4.56 -4.31
CA LEU A 96 -5.84 -4.34 -2.86
C LEU A 96 -4.51 -4.72 -2.21
N LEU A 97 -3.73 -5.61 -2.82
CA LEU A 97 -2.39 -5.98 -2.36
C LEU A 97 -1.33 -4.86 -2.42
N ASN A 98 -1.58 -3.79 -3.20
CA ASN A 98 -0.60 -2.74 -3.48
C ASN A 98 -0.84 -1.45 -2.68
N ILE A 99 -1.93 -1.37 -1.93
CA ILE A 99 -2.40 -0.14 -1.26
C ILE A 99 -2.46 -0.31 0.26
N SER A 100 -2.56 0.79 1.00
CA SER A 100 -2.60 0.73 2.47
C SER A 100 -3.88 0.06 2.98
N GLY A 101 -3.82 -0.57 4.16
CA GLY A 101 -4.99 -1.17 4.80
C GLY A 101 -6.15 -0.17 5.02
N GLU A 102 -5.84 1.09 5.36
CA GLU A 102 -6.87 2.13 5.47
C GLU A 102 -7.48 2.44 4.10
N SER A 103 -6.68 2.52 3.03
CA SER A 103 -7.21 2.72 1.66
C SER A 103 -8.19 1.62 1.28
N ILE A 104 -7.91 0.35 1.61
CA ILE A 104 -8.83 -0.78 1.37
C ILE A 104 -10.18 -0.54 2.06
N ILE A 105 -10.16 -0.16 3.35
CA ILE A 105 -11.39 0.16 4.07
C ILE A 105 -12.14 1.32 3.39
N ARG A 106 -11.43 2.35 2.94
CA ARG A 106 -12.04 3.51 2.28
C ARG A 106 -12.59 3.20 0.89
N GLN A 107 -11.94 2.31 0.13
CA GLN A 107 -12.46 1.80 -1.15
C GLN A 107 -13.88 1.27 -0.97
N PHE A 108 -14.09 0.41 0.03
CA PHE A 108 -15.42 -0.15 0.30
C PHE A 108 -16.37 0.88 0.92
N GLN A 109 -15.95 1.61 1.97
CA GLN A 109 -16.86 2.54 2.65
C GLN A 109 -17.40 3.63 1.73
N TYR A 110 -16.55 4.21 0.86
CA TYR A 110 -16.98 5.25 -0.08
C TYR A 110 -17.86 4.66 -1.18
N GLY A 111 -17.48 3.50 -1.73
CA GLY A 111 -18.22 2.90 -2.81
C GLY A 111 -19.58 2.33 -2.37
N MET A 112 -19.66 1.66 -1.22
CA MET A 112 -20.92 1.24 -0.59
C MET A 112 -21.82 2.43 -0.29
N LYS A 113 -21.27 3.49 0.32
CA LYS A 113 -22.03 4.74 0.58
C LYS A 113 -22.60 5.31 -0.72
N LYS A 114 -21.80 5.32 -1.79
CA LYS A 114 -22.23 5.82 -3.09
C LYS A 114 -23.35 4.97 -3.69
N LEU A 115 -23.21 3.65 -3.68
CA LEU A 115 -24.27 2.75 -4.15
C LEU A 115 -25.55 2.89 -3.32
N HIS A 116 -25.45 3.07 -2.00
CA HIS A 116 -26.63 3.29 -1.15
C HIS A 116 -27.34 4.64 -1.42
N GLN A 117 -26.67 5.63 -2.01
CA GLN A 117 -27.34 6.87 -2.46
C GLN A 117 -28.29 6.59 -3.63
N HIS A 118 -27.90 5.71 -4.56
CA HIS A 118 -28.73 5.32 -5.70
C HIS A 118 -29.72 4.20 -5.36
N PHE A 119 -29.27 3.22 -4.57
CA PHE A 119 -29.96 1.98 -4.22
C PHE A 119 -29.93 1.74 -2.69
N PRO A 120 -30.79 2.42 -1.91
CA PRO A 120 -30.72 2.38 -0.44
C PRO A 120 -30.93 1.00 0.20
N GLN A 121 -31.63 0.09 -0.49
CA GLN A 121 -31.93 -1.25 0.02
C GLN A 121 -30.90 -2.31 -0.40
N LEU A 122 -29.83 -1.90 -1.10
CA LEU A 122 -28.82 -2.81 -1.62
C LEU A 122 -28.05 -3.47 -0.47
N LYS A 123 -27.93 -4.79 -0.53
CA LYS A 123 -27.13 -5.60 0.39
C LYS A 123 -25.88 -6.10 -0.33
N PHE A 124 -24.77 -6.11 0.39
CA PHE A 124 -23.50 -6.63 -0.09
C PHE A 124 -23.16 -7.89 0.68
N LEU A 125 -23.53 -9.06 0.15
CA LEU A 125 -23.31 -10.35 0.83
C LEU A 125 -22.04 -11.04 0.34
N THR A 126 -21.72 -10.91 -0.95
CA THR A 126 -20.56 -11.57 -1.57
C THR A 126 -19.59 -10.54 -2.11
N TYR A 127 -18.30 -10.70 -1.80
CA TYR A 127 -17.22 -10.05 -2.53
C TYR A 127 -16.69 -10.96 -3.64
N ALA A 128 -16.84 -10.58 -4.91
CA ALA A 128 -16.32 -11.33 -6.05
C ALA A 128 -15.78 -10.36 -7.10
N PRO A 129 -14.46 -10.20 -7.21
CA PRO A 129 -13.84 -9.39 -8.25
C PRO A 129 -13.51 -10.22 -9.51
N GLU A 130 -13.52 -9.57 -10.69
CA GLU A 130 -13.04 -10.14 -11.95
C GLU A 130 -11.52 -10.15 -12.02
N GLU A 131 -10.87 -9.12 -11.47
CA GLU A 131 -9.41 -8.96 -11.41
C GLU A 131 -8.85 -9.55 -10.08
N PRO A 132 -7.52 -9.82 -9.96
CA PRO A 132 -6.91 -10.34 -8.72
C PRO A 132 -6.83 -9.31 -7.58
N CYS A 133 -7.95 -8.69 -7.24
CA CYS A 133 -8.11 -7.62 -6.26
C CYS A 133 -8.26 -8.14 -4.83
N TRP A 134 -7.40 -9.07 -4.42
CA TRP A 134 -7.40 -9.65 -3.08
C TRP A 134 -6.17 -9.21 -2.26
N THR A 135 -6.29 -9.34 -0.93
CA THR A 135 -5.17 -9.26 0.03
C THR A 135 -5.46 -10.20 1.21
N SER A 136 -4.42 -10.65 1.95
CA SER A 136 -4.58 -11.62 3.04
C SER A 136 -5.54 -11.16 4.16
N ALA A 137 -5.63 -9.85 4.41
CA ALA A 137 -6.44 -9.26 5.49
C ALA A 137 -7.94 -9.10 5.18
N LEU A 138 -8.41 -9.49 3.99
CA LEU A 138 -9.81 -9.30 3.60
C LEU A 138 -10.87 -9.96 4.52
N PRO A 139 -10.65 -11.13 5.14
CA PRO A 139 -11.67 -11.77 5.95
C PRO A 139 -12.23 -10.88 7.08
N GLU A 140 -11.38 -10.21 7.86
CA GLU A 140 -11.81 -9.28 8.91
C GLU A 140 -12.47 -8.02 8.34
N ILE A 141 -11.87 -7.43 7.30
CA ILE A 141 -12.39 -6.20 6.66
C ILE A 141 -13.80 -6.44 6.11
N LEU A 142 -13.98 -7.48 5.30
CA LEU A 142 -15.25 -7.79 4.67
C LEU A 142 -16.31 -8.18 5.70
N SER A 143 -15.96 -9.02 6.69
CA SER A 143 -16.88 -9.41 7.75
C SER A 143 -17.36 -8.20 8.56
N SER A 144 -16.46 -7.25 8.85
CA SER A 144 -16.80 -6.01 9.56
C SER A 144 -17.58 -5.01 8.70
N LEU A 145 -17.58 -5.17 7.38
CA LEU A 145 -18.43 -4.42 6.45
C LEU A 145 -19.79 -5.09 6.20
N GLY A 146 -20.01 -6.30 6.74
CA GLY A 146 -21.26 -7.05 6.62
C GLY A 146 -21.31 -8.10 5.51
N PHE A 147 -20.20 -8.32 4.79
CA PHE A 147 -20.11 -9.43 3.83
C PHE A 147 -20.04 -10.77 4.55
N LYS A 148 -20.55 -11.82 3.90
CA LYS A 148 -20.52 -13.20 4.40
C LYS A 148 -19.67 -14.12 3.55
N TYR A 149 -19.51 -13.78 2.28
CA TYR A 149 -18.94 -14.65 1.27
C TYR A 149 -17.89 -13.95 0.44
N ILE A 150 -16.96 -14.73 -0.10
CA ILE A 150 -15.94 -14.25 -1.02
C ILE A 150 -15.69 -15.26 -2.15
N VAL A 151 -15.34 -14.75 -3.33
CA VAL A 151 -14.93 -15.57 -4.46
C VAL A 151 -13.47 -15.28 -4.76
N LEU A 152 -12.68 -16.35 -4.88
CA LEU A 152 -11.25 -16.33 -5.17
C LEU A 152 -10.94 -16.85 -6.58
N LYS A 153 -11.92 -16.74 -7.50
CA LYS A 153 -11.79 -17.08 -8.92
C LYS A 153 -11.75 -15.78 -9.71
N ASN A 154 -10.85 -15.69 -10.70
CA ASN A 154 -10.77 -14.59 -11.68
C ASN A 154 -10.50 -15.16 -13.09
N PRO A 155 -11.32 -16.09 -13.58
CA PRO A 155 -10.92 -17.01 -14.63
C PRO A 155 -10.89 -16.37 -16.02
N ASN A 156 -11.37 -15.13 -16.21
CA ASN A 156 -11.41 -14.46 -17.50
C ASN A 156 -10.41 -13.29 -17.65
N THR A 157 -9.84 -12.76 -16.56
CA THR A 157 -8.80 -11.71 -16.60
C THR A 157 -7.58 -12.00 -15.71
N CYS A 158 -6.97 -13.17 -15.88
CA CYS A 158 -5.73 -13.54 -15.19
C CYS A 158 -4.47 -12.79 -15.68
N TRP A 159 -4.59 -11.65 -16.38
CA TRP A 159 -3.45 -10.91 -16.95
C TRP A 159 -2.48 -10.41 -15.88
N GLY A 160 -3.01 -9.77 -14.84
CA GLY A 160 -2.24 -9.23 -13.72
C GLY A 160 -1.84 -10.29 -12.69
N GLY A 161 -2.50 -11.45 -12.70
CA GLY A 161 -2.28 -12.52 -11.73
C GLY A 161 -3.52 -13.36 -11.48
N TYR A 162 -3.42 -14.27 -10.50
CA TYR A 162 -4.50 -15.16 -10.10
C TYR A 162 -4.26 -15.73 -8.70
N SER A 163 -5.29 -16.27 -8.08
CA SER A 163 -5.15 -17.02 -6.82
C SER A 163 -4.56 -18.41 -7.09
N ARG A 164 -3.85 -18.95 -6.09
CA ARG A 164 -3.44 -20.35 -6.08
C ARG A 164 -4.67 -21.26 -6.10
N ALA A 165 -4.63 -22.29 -6.93
CA ALA A 165 -5.65 -23.34 -6.92
C ALA A 165 -5.60 -24.11 -5.58
N HIS A 166 -6.73 -24.22 -4.91
CA HIS A 166 -6.85 -24.87 -3.60
C HIS A 166 -8.27 -25.39 -3.35
N GLY A 167 -8.39 -26.41 -2.51
CA GLY A 167 -9.67 -26.92 -2.01
C GLY A 167 -10.59 -27.53 -3.08
N GLY A 168 -11.82 -27.80 -2.63
CA GLY A 168 -12.95 -28.32 -3.43
C GLY A 168 -14.00 -27.24 -3.68
N GLU A 169 -15.28 -27.55 -3.47
CA GLU A 169 -16.40 -26.63 -3.74
C GLU A 169 -16.35 -25.34 -2.91
N LEU A 170 -16.03 -25.45 -1.61
CA LEU A 170 -15.93 -24.34 -0.66
C LEU A 170 -14.80 -24.53 0.33
N VAL A 171 -14.22 -23.41 0.78
CA VAL A 171 -13.22 -23.34 1.85
C VAL A 171 -13.59 -22.27 2.87
N ASN A 172 -13.12 -22.41 4.09
CA ASN A 172 -13.10 -21.34 5.09
C ASN A 172 -11.75 -20.63 4.97
N TRP A 173 -11.72 -19.45 4.35
CA TRP A 173 -10.52 -18.63 4.32
C TRP A 173 -10.33 -17.95 5.68
N ILE A 174 -9.26 -18.31 6.36
CA ILE A 174 -8.84 -17.71 7.63
C ILE A 174 -7.78 -16.64 7.37
N GLY A 175 -8.11 -15.39 7.70
CA GLY A 175 -7.20 -14.25 7.61
C GLY A 175 -6.10 -14.25 8.68
N PRO A 176 -5.14 -13.32 8.60
CA PRO A 176 -3.99 -13.26 9.51
C PRO A 176 -4.39 -12.98 10.97
N ASP A 177 -5.55 -12.36 11.20
CA ASP A 177 -6.10 -12.09 12.53
C ASP A 177 -6.87 -13.29 13.13
N GLY A 178 -7.13 -14.32 12.32
CA GLY A 178 -7.93 -15.48 12.65
C GLY A 178 -9.41 -15.36 12.27
N THR A 179 -9.87 -14.25 11.67
CA THR A 179 -11.23 -14.15 11.16
C THR A 179 -11.41 -15.10 9.97
N SER A 180 -12.52 -15.83 9.95
CA SER A 180 -12.87 -16.77 8.90
C SER A 180 -14.00 -16.22 8.03
N ILE A 181 -13.87 -16.32 6.71
CA ILE A 181 -14.93 -16.03 5.74
C ILE A 181 -15.09 -17.21 4.78
N LYS A 182 -16.33 -17.56 4.43
CA LYS A 182 -16.61 -18.68 3.53
C LYS A 182 -16.31 -18.26 2.10
N ALA A 183 -15.55 -19.08 1.39
CA ALA A 183 -15.05 -18.76 0.06
C ALA A 183 -15.34 -19.86 -0.96
N VAL A 184 -15.61 -19.45 -2.19
CA VAL A 184 -15.41 -20.30 -3.38
C VAL A 184 -13.95 -20.11 -3.82
N PRO A 185 -13.08 -21.13 -3.66
CA PRO A 185 -11.69 -21.02 -4.09
C PRO A 185 -11.59 -21.15 -5.61
N ARG A 186 -10.45 -20.76 -6.19
CA ARG A 186 -10.05 -21.37 -7.46
C ARG A 186 -9.85 -22.86 -7.22
N TYR A 187 -10.67 -23.71 -7.84
CA TYR A 187 -10.69 -25.13 -7.51
C TYR A 187 -9.35 -25.79 -7.81
N THR A 188 -8.98 -26.81 -7.04
CA THR A 188 -7.72 -27.56 -7.28
C THR A 188 -7.64 -28.11 -8.71
N ASN A 189 -8.78 -28.48 -9.31
CA ASN A 189 -8.88 -28.97 -10.68
C ASN A 189 -9.09 -27.87 -11.74
N GLU A 190 -9.14 -26.60 -11.35
CA GLU A 190 -9.25 -25.46 -12.25
C GLU A 190 -7.87 -25.10 -12.84
N GLU A 191 -7.57 -25.71 -13.97
CA GLU A 191 -6.32 -25.52 -14.69
C GLU A 191 -6.23 -24.13 -15.34
N LEU A 192 -5.01 -23.65 -15.56
CA LEU A 192 -4.79 -22.50 -16.45
C LEU A 192 -5.04 -22.94 -17.90
N GLN A 193 -5.72 -22.11 -18.68
CA GLN A 193 -6.12 -22.50 -20.04
C GLN A 193 -4.89 -22.70 -20.95
N PRO A 194 -4.81 -23.81 -21.71
CA PRO A 194 -3.76 -24.00 -22.71
C PRO A 194 -3.77 -22.88 -23.75
N ASN A 195 -2.59 -22.43 -24.18
CA ASN A 195 -2.42 -21.34 -25.15
C ASN A 195 -3.11 -20.02 -24.76
N SER A 196 -3.20 -19.74 -23.46
CA SER A 196 -3.66 -18.47 -22.88
C SER A 196 -2.76 -18.04 -21.74
N THR A 197 -2.71 -16.72 -21.49
CA THR A 197 -2.13 -16.11 -20.26
C THR A 197 -3.08 -15.14 -19.60
N TRP A 198 -4.39 -15.35 -19.78
CA TRP A 198 -5.43 -14.48 -19.23
C TRP A 198 -6.66 -15.25 -18.76
N GLN A 199 -6.70 -16.57 -18.96
CA GLN A 199 -7.86 -17.38 -18.61
C GLN A 199 -7.49 -18.69 -17.90
N THR A 200 -8.40 -19.16 -17.05
CA THR A 200 -8.42 -20.54 -16.54
C THR A 200 -9.49 -21.35 -17.28
N THR A 201 -9.55 -22.66 -17.06
CA THR A 201 -10.57 -23.54 -17.66
C THR A 201 -12.00 -23.22 -17.22
N ALA A 202 -12.19 -22.44 -16.13
CA ALA A 202 -13.51 -22.11 -15.58
C ALA A 202 -14.23 -20.97 -16.32
N PHE A 203 -13.53 -20.20 -17.16
CA PHE A 203 -14.06 -18.98 -17.77
C PHE A 203 -15.35 -19.25 -18.57
N GLY A 204 -15.35 -20.28 -19.41
CA GLY A 204 -16.45 -20.58 -20.33
C GLY A 204 -17.34 -21.73 -19.89
N ASN A 205 -17.34 -22.12 -18.61
CA ASN A 205 -18.12 -23.25 -18.09
C ASN A 205 -18.13 -24.52 -18.97
N SER A 206 -16.97 -24.86 -19.54
CA SER A 206 -16.88 -25.90 -20.56
C SER A 206 -17.21 -27.30 -20.01
N SER A 207 -17.70 -28.20 -20.86
CA SER A 207 -17.98 -29.58 -20.46
C SER A 207 -16.78 -30.29 -19.85
N LYS A 208 -15.56 -30.01 -20.34
CA LYS A 208 -14.33 -30.57 -19.79
C LYS A 208 -14.08 -30.10 -18.35
N TYR A 209 -14.22 -28.79 -18.09
CA TYR A 209 -14.03 -28.23 -16.75
C TYR A 209 -15.08 -28.77 -15.78
N ILE A 210 -16.35 -28.77 -16.17
CA ILE A 210 -17.44 -29.25 -15.31
C ILE A 210 -17.32 -30.74 -15.00
N GLN A 211 -17.04 -31.58 -16.01
CA GLN A 211 -16.84 -33.02 -15.79
C GLN A 211 -15.62 -33.29 -14.89
N SER A 212 -14.53 -32.54 -15.08
CA SER A 212 -13.37 -32.60 -14.17
C SER A 212 -13.76 -32.24 -12.74
N SER A 213 -14.60 -31.22 -12.55
CA SER A 213 -15.06 -30.81 -11.21
C SER A 213 -15.92 -31.90 -10.53
N PHE A 214 -16.84 -32.53 -11.27
CA PHE A 214 -17.60 -33.67 -10.74
C PHE A 214 -16.69 -34.86 -10.37
N GLN A 215 -15.69 -35.17 -11.21
CA GLN A 215 -14.70 -36.21 -10.92
C GLN A 215 -13.86 -35.90 -9.68
N ASN A 216 -13.64 -34.63 -9.37
CA ASN A 216 -12.96 -34.16 -8.16
C ASN A 216 -13.91 -33.97 -6.96
N GLY A 217 -15.15 -34.46 -7.04
CA GLY A 217 -16.10 -34.47 -5.93
C GLY A 217 -16.79 -33.13 -5.65
N ILE A 218 -16.66 -32.15 -6.55
CA ILE A 218 -17.40 -30.87 -6.46
C ILE A 218 -18.84 -31.14 -6.87
N ARG A 219 -19.79 -30.97 -5.94
CA ARG A 219 -21.20 -31.36 -6.16
C ARG A 219 -21.94 -30.33 -6.99
N HIS A 220 -21.61 -29.06 -6.81
CA HIS A 220 -22.24 -27.92 -7.48
C HIS A 220 -21.19 -27.06 -8.20
N PRO A 221 -20.51 -27.58 -9.23
CA PRO A 221 -19.42 -26.85 -9.87
C PRO A 221 -19.92 -25.56 -10.51
N VAL A 222 -19.20 -24.46 -10.24
CA VAL A 222 -19.47 -23.15 -10.81
C VAL A 222 -18.28 -22.64 -11.61
N GLY A 223 -18.55 -22.21 -12.85
CA GLY A 223 -17.67 -21.34 -13.63
C GLY A 223 -18.09 -19.88 -13.48
N MET A 224 -17.25 -18.94 -13.90
CA MET A 224 -17.62 -17.52 -13.90
C MET A 224 -16.99 -16.76 -15.06
N THR A 225 -17.60 -15.64 -15.43
CA THR A 225 -17.00 -14.60 -16.25
C THR A 225 -17.74 -13.30 -16.00
N TYR A 226 -17.03 -12.25 -15.64
CA TYR A 226 -17.53 -10.89 -15.83
C TYR A 226 -16.93 -10.32 -17.10
N GLN A 227 -17.80 -9.75 -17.91
CA GLN A 227 -17.45 -9.23 -19.22
C GLN A 227 -17.11 -7.75 -19.05
N ASP A 228 -16.05 -7.28 -19.71
CA ASP A 228 -15.77 -5.85 -19.76
C ASP A 228 -16.97 -5.12 -20.34
N CYS A 229 -17.43 -4.08 -19.65
CA CYS A 229 -18.52 -3.24 -20.12
C CYS A 229 -18.23 -2.74 -21.54
N GLY A 230 -19.19 -2.99 -22.44
CA GLY A 230 -19.07 -2.75 -23.88
C GLY A 230 -19.03 -4.02 -24.71
N TRP A 231 -18.78 -5.17 -24.10
CA TRP A 231 -18.94 -6.47 -24.76
C TRP A 231 -20.40 -6.92 -24.73
N ARG A 232 -21.07 -6.84 -25.89
CA ARG A 232 -22.47 -7.31 -26.03
C ARG A 232 -22.59 -8.80 -26.34
N PHE A 233 -21.57 -9.58 -25.99
CA PHE A 233 -21.57 -11.03 -26.17
C PHE A 233 -22.25 -11.76 -25.00
N GLY A 234 -22.75 -10.99 -24.02
CA GLY A 234 -23.47 -11.46 -22.86
C GLY A 234 -25.00 -11.46 -23.04
N PRO A 235 -25.68 -12.47 -22.51
CA PRO A 235 -25.08 -13.64 -21.87
C PRO A 235 -24.60 -14.59 -22.96
N TRP A 236 -23.89 -15.64 -22.58
CA TRP A 236 -23.53 -16.74 -23.47
C TRP A 236 -24.77 -17.52 -23.97
N LEU A 237 -25.79 -16.84 -24.51
CA LEU A 237 -27.14 -17.37 -24.68
C LEU A 237 -27.41 -17.95 -26.05
N ASP A 238 -27.00 -17.28 -27.13
CA ASP A 238 -27.59 -17.58 -28.44
C ASP A 238 -26.60 -18.24 -29.43
N ASN A 239 -25.27 -18.13 -29.22
CA ASN A 239 -24.26 -18.80 -30.06
C ASN A 239 -23.25 -19.67 -29.26
N ALA A 240 -23.40 -19.69 -27.95
CA ALA A 240 -22.42 -20.26 -27.05
C ALA A 240 -22.71 -21.73 -26.74
N VAL A 241 -23.98 -22.16 -26.74
CA VAL A 241 -24.49 -23.46 -26.24
C VAL A 241 -23.67 -24.69 -26.64
N LYS A 242 -23.01 -24.71 -27.82
CA LYS A 242 -22.14 -25.81 -28.24
C LYS A 242 -20.80 -25.93 -27.47
N ARG A 243 -20.40 -24.89 -26.72
CA ARG A 243 -19.12 -24.81 -25.97
C ARG A 243 -19.28 -24.95 -24.46
N TYR A 244 -20.50 -24.86 -23.92
CA TYR A 244 -20.81 -24.92 -22.48
C TYR A 244 -21.33 -26.29 -22.10
N TYR A 245 -21.13 -26.67 -20.85
CA TYR A 245 -21.80 -27.83 -20.29
C TYR A 245 -23.32 -27.63 -20.25
N GLN A 246 -24.09 -28.71 -20.42
CA GLN A 246 -25.54 -28.72 -20.23
C GLN A 246 -25.95 -29.96 -19.41
N PRO A 247 -26.89 -29.82 -18.45
CA PRO A 247 -27.62 -28.60 -18.08
C PRO A 247 -26.79 -27.60 -17.24
N THR A 248 -26.88 -26.30 -17.56
CA THR A 248 -26.27 -25.19 -16.79
C THR A 248 -27.32 -24.17 -16.33
N GLU A 249 -27.25 -23.74 -15.07
CA GLU A 249 -28.06 -22.66 -14.49
C GLU A 249 -27.23 -21.40 -14.22
N TYR A 250 -27.77 -20.23 -14.57
CA TYR A 250 -27.15 -18.94 -14.23
C TYR A 250 -27.46 -18.56 -12.78
N VAL A 251 -26.44 -18.10 -12.05
CA VAL A 251 -26.53 -17.80 -10.62
C VAL A 251 -26.05 -16.39 -10.30
N THR A 252 -26.71 -15.73 -9.35
CA THR A 252 -26.06 -14.70 -8.54
C THR A 252 -25.20 -15.38 -7.49
N TRP A 253 -24.08 -14.78 -7.11
CA TRP A 253 -23.22 -15.37 -6.09
C TRP A 253 -23.93 -15.52 -4.74
N SER A 254 -24.69 -14.50 -4.33
CA SER A 254 -25.46 -14.59 -3.08
C SER A 254 -26.44 -15.77 -3.09
N ASN A 255 -27.14 -16.03 -4.20
CA ASN A 255 -28.00 -17.20 -4.33
C ASN A 255 -27.21 -18.51 -4.36
N TYR A 256 -26.04 -18.54 -5.02
CA TYR A 256 -25.20 -19.72 -5.05
C TYR A 256 -24.76 -20.13 -3.65
N PHE A 257 -24.24 -19.21 -2.84
CA PHE A 257 -23.80 -19.50 -1.47
C PHE A 257 -24.96 -19.89 -0.53
N GLU A 258 -26.08 -19.17 -0.57
CA GLU A 258 -27.17 -19.37 0.39
C GLU A 258 -28.04 -20.61 0.07
N HIS A 259 -28.13 -21.03 -1.20
CA HIS A 259 -29.14 -22.02 -1.62
C HIS A 259 -28.65 -23.17 -2.48
N ILE A 260 -27.47 -23.08 -3.11
CA ILE A 260 -26.99 -24.08 -4.06
C ILE A 260 -25.78 -24.82 -3.52
N ALA A 261 -24.75 -24.09 -3.13
CA ALA A 261 -23.51 -24.65 -2.64
C ALA A 261 -23.74 -25.46 -1.36
N MET A 262 -22.78 -26.33 -1.05
CA MET A 262 -22.74 -27.02 0.23
C MET A 262 -22.74 -26.01 1.39
N GLN A 263 -23.51 -26.29 2.44
CA GLN A 263 -23.70 -25.32 3.53
C GLN A 263 -22.52 -25.26 4.51
N HIS A 264 -21.71 -26.31 4.56
CA HIS A 264 -20.58 -26.44 5.48
C HIS A 264 -19.36 -26.97 4.75
N THR A 265 -18.18 -26.52 5.14
CA THR A 265 -16.89 -27.08 4.75
C THR A 265 -15.99 -27.14 5.98
N ASN A 266 -15.14 -28.16 6.04
CA ASN A 266 -14.11 -28.31 7.08
C ASN A 266 -12.72 -27.93 6.55
N ASP A 267 -12.64 -27.49 5.29
CA ASP A 267 -11.39 -27.07 4.66
C ASP A 267 -11.04 -25.65 5.11
N ASN A 268 -10.19 -25.56 6.13
CA ASN A 268 -9.72 -24.30 6.71
C ASN A 268 -8.41 -23.90 6.04
N TRP A 269 -8.48 -22.93 5.13
CA TRP A 269 -7.33 -22.45 4.39
C TRP A 269 -6.81 -21.13 4.98
N HIS A 270 -5.60 -21.16 5.51
CA HIS A 270 -4.84 -19.97 5.88
C HIS A 270 -4.20 -19.36 4.63
N LEU A 271 -5.02 -18.81 3.74
CA LEU A 271 -4.53 -18.11 2.55
C LEU A 271 -3.71 -16.90 2.98
N ASP A 272 -2.46 -16.87 2.54
CA ASP A 272 -1.53 -15.78 2.78
C ASP A 272 -1.20 -14.99 1.51
N GLN A 273 -0.40 -13.93 1.65
CA GLN A 273 -0.08 -13.06 0.51
C GLN A 273 0.63 -13.79 -0.65
N GLU A 274 1.29 -14.93 -0.42
CA GLU A 274 1.98 -15.73 -1.45
C GLU A 274 1.06 -16.67 -2.23
N ASP A 275 -0.18 -16.84 -1.78
CA ASP A 275 -1.24 -17.48 -2.55
C ASP A 275 -1.86 -16.56 -3.61
N LEU A 276 -1.59 -15.25 -3.52
CA LEU A 276 -1.98 -14.25 -4.51
C LEU A 276 -0.84 -14.05 -5.51
N GLN A 277 -0.90 -14.76 -6.64
CA GLN A 277 0.17 -14.85 -7.63
C GLN A 277 0.04 -13.70 -8.64
N VAL A 278 0.71 -12.58 -8.36
CA VAL A 278 0.64 -11.33 -9.14
C VAL A 278 1.96 -11.03 -9.85
N ALA A 279 1.88 -10.59 -11.11
CA ALA A 279 3.04 -10.23 -11.90
C ALA A 279 2.74 -9.07 -12.86
N LEU A 280 3.12 -7.86 -12.44
CA LEU A 280 3.02 -6.63 -13.22
C LEU A 280 4.42 -6.18 -13.69
N MET A 281 4.49 -5.02 -14.34
CA MET A 281 5.72 -4.44 -14.90
C MET A 281 6.62 -3.80 -13.82
N TRP A 282 6.89 -4.54 -12.75
CA TRP A 282 7.70 -4.09 -11.62
C TRP A 282 9.09 -3.64 -12.08
N GLY A 283 9.53 -2.49 -11.57
CA GLY A 283 10.77 -1.83 -11.98
C GLY A 283 10.61 -0.86 -13.16
N SER A 284 9.45 -0.79 -13.82
CA SER A 284 9.22 0.28 -14.81
C SER A 284 9.04 1.65 -14.14
N GLN A 285 9.54 2.71 -14.78
CA GLN A 285 9.49 4.07 -14.23
C GLN A 285 8.06 4.54 -13.92
N VAL A 286 7.11 4.14 -14.77
CA VAL A 286 5.71 4.56 -14.63
C VAL A 286 5.05 3.99 -13.37
N LEU A 287 5.24 2.70 -13.08
CA LEU A 287 4.69 2.08 -11.88
C LEU A 287 5.37 2.58 -10.62
N GLN A 288 6.69 2.84 -10.67
CA GLN A 288 7.42 3.46 -9.57
C GLN A 288 6.87 4.86 -9.27
N ARG A 289 6.65 5.70 -10.29
CA ARG A 289 6.08 7.03 -10.12
C ARG A 289 4.69 6.97 -9.47
N ILE A 290 3.77 6.21 -10.07
CA ILE A 290 2.40 6.03 -9.56
C ILE A 290 2.45 5.62 -8.08
N ALA A 291 3.19 4.57 -7.76
CA ALA A 291 3.27 4.04 -6.41
C ALA A 291 3.82 5.05 -5.38
N ARG A 292 4.78 5.91 -5.76
CA ARG A 292 5.28 6.98 -4.88
C ARG A 292 4.27 8.09 -4.67
N GLU A 293 3.62 8.54 -5.74
CA GLU A 293 2.60 9.58 -5.70
C GLU A 293 1.44 9.15 -4.79
N GLU A 294 0.94 7.92 -4.98
CA GLU A 294 -0.11 7.36 -4.13
C GLU A 294 0.30 7.23 -2.66
N ARG A 295 1.52 6.72 -2.40
CA ARG A 295 2.01 6.54 -1.03
C ARG A 295 2.15 7.87 -0.29
N LYS A 296 2.73 8.86 -0.97
CA LYS A 296 2.89 10.21 -0.42
C LYS A 296 1.54 10.84 -0.09
N THR A 297 0.60 10.81 -1.03
CA THR A 297 -0.74 11.37 -0.79
C THR A 297 -1.47 10.60 0.30
N ASN A 298 -1.42 9.26 0.33
CA ASN A 298 -2.04 8.45 1.38
C ASN A 298 -1.49 8.78 2.77
N ASN A 299 -0.17 8.79 2.94
CA ASN A 299 0.45 9.07 4.24
C ASN A 299 0.13 10.50 4.69
N THR A 300 0.25 11.49 3.80
CA THR A 300 -0.05 12.89 4.10
C THR A 300 -1.53 13.07 4.48
N LEU A 301 -2.45 12.35 3.82
CA LEU A 301 -3.88 12.39 4.10
C LEU A 301 -4.19 11.86 5.51
N LEU A 302 -3.57 10.74 5.90
CA LEU A 302 -3.71 10.19 7.25
C LEU A 302 -3.13 11.14 8.31
N GLN A 303 -1.95 11.72 8.08
CA GLN A 303 -1.36 12.70 8.99
C GLN A 303 -2.24 13.95 9.13
N THR A 304 -2.78 14.44 8.02
CA THR A 304 -3.68 15.60 8.00
C THR A 304 -4.93 15.36 8.82
N GLY A 305 -5.59 14.21 8.63
CA GLY A 305 -6.78 13.84 9.42
C GLY A 305 -6.48 13.77 10.93
N LYS A 306 -5.31 13.26 11.29
CA LYS A 306 -4.84 13.18 12.68
C LYS A 306 -4.56 14.57 13.28
N ILE A 307 -3.88 15.46 12.54
CA ILE A 307 -3.60 16.84 12.99
C ILE A 307 -4.88 17.68 13.06
N ALA A 308 -5.77 17.55 12.07
CA ALA A 308 -7.08 18.21 12.11
C ALA A 308 -7.93 17.75 13.30
N SER A 309 -7.81 16.48 13.72
CA SER A 309 -8.46 15.96 14.93
C SER A 309 -7.89 16.61 16.20
N MET A 310 -6.56 16.80 16.28
CA MET A 310 -5.95 17.55 17.39
C MET A 310 -6.45 18.99 17.45
N ALA A 311 -6.53 19.68 16.30
CA ALA A 311 -7.09 21.03 16.21
C ALA A 311 -8.57 21.08 16.60
N LYS A 312 -9.35 20.06 16.22
CA LYS A 312 -10.76 19.93 16.62
C LYS A 312 -10.91 19.84 18.14
N VAL A 313 -10.13 18.97 18.79
CA VAL A 313 -10.23 18.75 20.24
C VAL A 313 -9.67 19.92 21.03
N TYR A 314 -8.48 20.41 20.70
CA TYR A 314 -7.77 21.38 21.54
C TYR A 314 -8.07 22.84 21.23
N ALA A 315 -8.60 23.15 20.04
CA ALA A 315 -8.93 24.50 19.62
C ALA A 315 -10.39 24.66 19.14
N ASN A 316 -11.22 23.61 19.24
CA ASN A 316 -12.59 23.59 18.70
C ASN A 316 -12.67 24.01 17.22
N ALA A 317 -11.63 23.70 16.44
CA ALA A 317 -11.62 23.98 15.00
C ALA A 317 -12.72 23.20 14.26
N SER A 318 -13.07 23.60 13.04
CA SER A 318 -13.92 22.76 12.17
C SER A 318 -13.09 21.63 11.57
N TYR A 319 -13.58 20.39 11.62
CA TYR A 319 -12.93 19.28 10.93
C TYR A 319 -13.29 19.34 9.43
N PRO A 320 -12.31 19.32 8.51
CA PRO A 320 -12.53 19.62 7.09
C PRO A 320 -13.10 18.41 6.29
N HIS A 321 -14.26 17.88 6.69
CA HIS A 321 -14.86 16.67 6.10
C HIS A 321 -14.97 16.72 4.58
N LEU A 322 -15.63 17.74 4.04
CA LEU A 322 -15.93 17.82 2.60
C LEU A 322 -14.65 17.84 1.75
N ILE A 323 -13.63 18.56 2.22
CA ILE A 323 -12.36 18.67 1.51
C ILE A 323 -11.58 17.35 1.59
N LEU A 324 -11.53 16.71 2.77
CA LEU A 324 -10.91 15.39 2.91
C LEU A 324 -11.64 14.32 2.11
N HIS A 325 -12.97 14.40 1.95
CA HIS A 325 -13.71 13.49 1.06
C HIS A 325 -13.28 13.63 -0.40
N LYS A 326 -12.99 14.84 -0.88
CA LYS A 326 -12.44 15.07 -2.23
C LYS A 326 -11.06 14.42 -2.38
N VAL A 327 -10.17 14.63 -1.42
CA VAL A 327 -8.82 14.04 -1.45
C VAL A 327 -8.87 12.50 -1.40
N TRP A 328 -9.71 11.93 -0.52
CA TRP A 328 -9.96 10.49 -0.51
C TRP A 328 -10.46 10.01 -1.87
N ARG A 329 -11.42 10.69 -2.50
CA ARG A 329 -11.88 10.30 -3.84
C ARG A 329 -10.73 10.27 -4.84
N ASN A 330 -9.92 11.33 -4.92
CA ASN A 330 -8.76 11.42 -5.82
C ASN A 330 -7.78 10.26 -5.61
N LEU A 331 -7.44 9.94 -4.34
CA LEU A 331 -6.57 8.83 -4.00
C LEU A 331 -7.20 7.46 -4.34
N LEU A 332 -8.49 7.26 -4.08
CA LEU A 332 -9.13 5.97 -4.32
C LEU A 332 -9.25 5.65 -5.81
N VAL A 333 -9.50 6.67 -6.66
CA VAL A 333 -9.54 6.47 -8.12
C VAL A 333 -8.15 6.34 -8.75
N SER A 334 -7.11 6.93 -8.14
CA SER A 334 -5.73 6.68 -8.59
C SER A 334 -5.35 5.22 -8.41
N GLN A 335 -5.92 4.55 -7.41
CA GLN A 335 -5.64 3.16 -7.08
C GLN A 335 -6.36 2.15 -7.97
N HIS A 336 -7.04 2.58 -9.03
CA HIS A 336 -7.78 1.69 -9.93
C HIS A 336 -6.86 0.60 -10.53
N HIS A 337 -7.33 -0.63 -10.72
CA HIS A 337 -6.47 -1.71 -11.24
C HIS A 337 -5.87 -1.38 -12.63
N ASP A 338 -6.64 -0.73 -13.51
CA ASP A 338 -6.14 -0.22 -14.81
C ASP A 338 -4.94 0.72 -14.72
N VAL A 339 -4.84 1.51 -13.63
CA VAL A 339 -3.68 2.37 -13.42
C VAL A 339 -2.39 1.53 -13.31
N TRP A 340 -2.49 0.31 -12.79
CA TRP A 340 -1.36 -0.60 -12.60
C TRP A 340 -1.09 -1.52 -13.78
N ILE A 341 -2.15 -1.99 -14.47
CA ILE A 341 -2.01 -2.95 -15.57
C ILE A 341 -1.89 -2.28 -16.94
N VAL A 342 -2.53 -1.12 -17.13
CA VAL A 342 -2.50 -0.33 -18.37
C VAL A 342 -2.23 1.17 -18.13
N PRO A 343 -1.13 1.53 -17.43
CA PRO A 343 -0.84 2.92 -17.04
C PRO A 343 -0.76 3.93 -18.20
N TYR A 344 -0.51 3.46 -19.42
CA TYR A 344 -0.41 4.30 -20.63
C TYR A 344 -1.70 4.37 -21.45
N ASN A 345 -2.78 3.72 -21.03
CA ASN A 345 -4.06 3.85 -21.71
C ASN A 345 -4.69 5.20 -21.41
N MET A 346 -5.31 5.81 -22.42
CA MET A 346 -6.06 7.06 -22.26
C MET A 346 -7.23 6.88 -21.31
N VAL A 347 -7.40 7.83 -20.38
CA VAL A 347 -8.54 7.85 -19.47
C VAL A 347 -9.83 8.07 -20.27
N PRO A 348 -10.84 7.17 -20.20
CA PRO A 348 -12.01 7.23 -21.09
C PRO A 348 -12.78 8.55 -21.03
N TYR A 349 -12.96 9.12 -19.83
CA TYR A 349 -13.64 10.40 -19.63
C TYR A 349 -13.01 11.55 -20.45
N TYR A 350 -11.69 11.52 -20.63
CA TYR A 350 -10.94 12.56 -21.34
C TYR A 350 -10.62 12.22 -22.80
N ARG A 351 -10.99 11.03 -23.28
CA ARG A 351 -10.57 10.50 -24.59
C ARG A 351 -10.88 11.44 -25.78
N HIS A 352 -11.87 12.32 -25.63
CA HIS A 352 -12.28 13.30 -26.65
C HIS A 352 -11.84 14.75 -26.39
N GLN A 353 -11.24 15.04 -25.23
CA GLN A 353 -10.94 16.40 -24.77
C GLN A 353 -9.46 16.63 -24.44
N SER A 354 -8.72 15.59 -24.04
CA SER A 354 -7.30 15.69 -23.73
C SER A 354 -6.58 14.35 -23.95
N HIS A 355 -5.30 14.41 -24.30
CA HIS A 355 -4.44 13.23 -24.48
C HIS A 355 -3.84 12.75 -23.15
N ILE A 356 -4.67 12.63 -22.10
CA ILE A 356 -4.23 12.24 -20.75
C ILE A 356 -4.37 10.73 -20.58
N ASP A 357 -3.26 10.06 -20.28
CA ASP A 357 -3.24 8.66 -19.86
C ASP A 357 -3.40 8.52 -18.33
N TRP A 358 -3.58 7.29 -17.85
CA TRP A 358 -3.71 7.01 -16.42
C TRP A 358 -2.54 7.56 -15.61
N ALA A 359 -1.31 7.39 -16.09
CA ALA A 359 -0.13 7.78 -15.37
C ALA A 359 0.02 9.31 -15.22
N GLU A 360 -0.47 10.11 -16.16
CA GLU A 360 -0.54 11.57 -16.01
C GLU A 360 -1.74 11.98 -15.16
N GLN A 361 -2.87 11.27 -15.24
CA GLN A 361 -4.04 11.56 -14.42
C GLN A 361 -3.78 11.36 -12.91
N VAL A 362 -3.06 10.28 -12.54
CA VAL A 362 -2.63 10.02 -11.16
C VAL A 362 -1.80 11.19 -10.63
N LYS A 363 -0.84 11.67 -11.42
CA LYS A 363 0.00 12.81 -11.06
C LYS A 363 -0.82 14.08 -10.84
N ILE A 364 -1.82 14.35 -11.68
CA ILE A 364 -2.73 15.50 -11.49
C ILE A 364 -3.48 15.38 -10.16
N TRP A 365 -4.09 14.21 -9.90
CA TRP A 365 -4.82 13.95 -8.65
C TRP A 365 -3.93 14.04 -7.41
N ALA A 366 -2.71 13.50 -7.46
CA ALA A 366 -1.75 13.54 -6.38
C ALA A 366 -1.30 14.99 -6.08
N ASN A 367 -0.93 15.76 -7.11
CA ASN A 367 -0.50 17.16 -6.93
C ASN A 367 -1.61 18.05 -6.36
N GLU A 368 -2.84 17.91 -6.86
CA GLU A 368 -3.99 18.63 -6.31
C GLU A 368 -4.23 18.25 -4.84
N SER A 369 -4.19 16.95 -4.54
CA SER A 369 -4.41 16.42 -3.21
C SER A 369 -3.34 16.89 -2.21
N ASP A 370 -2.07 16.78 -2.56
CA ASP A 370 -0.96 17.17 -1.69
C ASP A 370 -0.96 18.68 -1.39
N THR A 371 -1.37 19.50 -2.37
CA THR A 371 -1.56 20.94 -2.18
C THR A 371 -2.65 21.23 -1.16
N ILE A 372 -3.82 20.58 -1.31
CA ILE A 372 -4.94 20.70 -0.37
C ILE A 372 -4.52 20.27 1.03
N LEU A 373 -3.85 19.12 1.14
CA LEU A 373 -3.43 18.56 2.43
C LEU A 373 -2.45 19.48 3.16
N THR A 374 -1.47 20.05 2.44
CA THR A 374 -0.54 21.03 3.01
C THR A 374 -1.28 22.23 3.59
N GLN A 375 -2.27 22.78 2.86
CA GLN A 375 -3.10 23.88 3.34
C GLN A 375 -3.92 23.50 4.57
N LEU A 376 -4.48 22.29 4.63
CA LEU A 376 -5.24 21.81 5.79
C LEU A 376 -4.37 21.64 7.03
N ILE A 377 -3.13 21.17 6.89
CA ILE A 377 -2.15 21.12 7.98
C ILE A 377 -1.86 22.53 8.49
N ASP A 378 -1.66 23.50 7.60
CA ASP A 378 -1.43 24.91 7.98
C ASP A 378 -2.65 25.51 8.70
N GLN A 379 -3.87 25.22 8.22
CA GLN A 379 -5.10 25.65 8.88
C GLN A 379 -5.23 25.05 10.29
N ALA A 380 -4.96 23.76 10.45
CA ALA A 380 -4.98 23.10 11.75
C ALA A 380 -3.91 23.66 12.69
N ASN A 381 -2.70 23.91 12.18
CA ASN A 381 -1.62 24.55 12.94
C ASN A 381 -2.01 25.96 13.39
N ASN A 382 -2.63 26.75 12.51
CA ASN A 382 -3.09 28.10 12.82
C ASN A 382 -4.22 28.10 13.87
N ALA A 383 -5.13 27.12 13.83
CA ALA A 383 -6.17 26.98 14.85
C ALA A 383 -5.58 26.62 16.23
N LEU A 384 -4.61 25.71 16.27
CA LEU A 384 -3.87 25.36 17.50
C LEU A 384 -3.01 26.52 18.01
N SER A 385 -2.51 27.34 17.08
CA SER A 385 -1.73 28.54 17.37
C SER A 385 -2.65 29.73 17.69
N SER A 386 -3.15 29.85 18.92
CA SER A 386 -4.01 30.97 19.35
C SER A 386 -3.31 32.35 19.23
N GLY A 387 -3.41 33.00 18.06
CA GLY A 387 -2.97 34.38 17.80
C GLY A 387 -2.15 34.56 16.53
N THR A 388 -2.13 35.77 15.96
CA THR A 388 -1.37 36.12 14.76
C THR A 388 0.12 35.83 14.98
N ILE A 389 0.75 35.03 14.12
CA ILE A 389 2.20 34.99 14.00
C ILE A 389 2.58 36.39 13.53
N ASN A 390 3.27 37.19 14.37
CA ASN A 390 3.71 38.52 13.96
C ASN A 390 4.46 38.38 12.61
N THR A 391 3.91 39.01 11.58
CA THR A 391 4.39 38.93 10.19
C THR A 391 5.70 39.68 9.98
N GLY A 392 6.16 40.41 11.00
CA GLY A 392 7.52 40.92 11.05
C GLY A 392 8.52 39.79 11.25
N ASN A 393 9.54 39.77 10.40
CA ASN A 393 10.69 38.88 10.33
C ASN A 393 11.37 38.51 11.68
N SER A 394 11.18 39.28 12.76
CA SER A 394 11.65 39.00 14.12
C SER A 394 10.76 38.05 14.97
N GLY A 395 9.63 37.57 14.42
CA GLY A 395 8.58 36.82 15.13
C GLY A 395 8.63 35.28 15.07
N LYS A 396 9.36 34.68 14.11
CA LYS A 396 9.44 33.21 13.92
C LYS A 396 10.47 32.55 14.85
N LYS A 397 10.22 32.63 16.15
CA LYS A 397 11.09 32.09 17.22
C LYS A 397 10.55 30.84 17.91
N TYR A 398 9.37 30.37 17.52
CA TYR A 398 8.73 29.23 18.16
C TYR A 398 8.26 28.24 17.12
N ILE A 399 8.54 26.97 17.36
CA ILE A 399 8.24 25.85 16.47
C ILE A 399 7.30 24.90 17.22
N CYS A 400 6.33 24.33 16.54
CA CYS A 400 5.58 23.17 16.97
C CYS A 400 5.98 21.97 16.12
N VAL A 401 6.19 20.83 16.75
CA VAL A 401 6.49 19.56 16.09
C VAL A 401 5.36 18.59 16.39
N TYR A 402 4.72 18.09 15.34
CA TYR A 402 3.59 17.16 15.42
C TYR A 402 4.04 15.71 15.23
N ASN A 403 3.55 14.84 16.09
CA ASN A 403 3.68 13.38 15.99
C ASN A 403 2.30 12.76 15.80
N THR A 404 2.08 12.16 14.63
CA THR A 404 0.84 11.49 14.24
C THR A 404 0.84 9.99 14.54
N SER A 405 1.94 9.47 15.10
CA SER A 405 2.07 8.08 15.51
C SER A 405 1.65 7.92 16.97
N CYS A 406 1.34 6.69 17.35
CA CYS A 406 0.67 6.37 18.61
C CYS A 406 1.62 6.09 19.81
N TYR A 407 2.91 6.33 19.59
CA TYR A 407 4.00 6.16 20.56
C TYR A 407 4.83 7.45 20.64
N SER A 408 5.46 7.68 21.80
CA SER A 408 6.42 8.78 21.94
C SER A 408 7.55 8.60 20.93
N ARG A 409 7.96 9.70 20.30
CA ARG A 409 8.97 9.69 19.24
C ARG A 409 10.06 10.71 19.54
N THR A 410 11.28 10.22 19.58
CA THR A 410 12.49 11.03 19.47
C THR A 410 12.97 10.96 18.02
N GLY A 411 13.07 12.08 17.33
CA GLY A 411 13.45 12.10 15.92
C GLY A 411 14.13 13.39 15.51
N ILE A 412 14.94 13.31 14.45
CA ILE A 412 15.49 14.50 13.81
C ILE A 412 14.37 15.13 13.00
N VAL A 413 14.22 16.44 13.16
CA VAL A 413 13.28 17.24 12.39
C VAL A 413 14.01 18.36 11.67
N SER A 414 13.47 18.75 10.52
CA SER A 414 14.00 19.83 9.70
C SER A 414 13.01 20.98 9.63
N ILE A 415 13.51 22.21 9.61
CA ILE A 415 12.70 23.39 9.30
C ILE A 415 13.53 24.41 8.52
N SER A 416 12.96 24.95 7.44
CA SER A 416 13.57 26.05 6.69
C SER A 416 13.62 27.31 7.56
N LEU A 417 14.82 27.86 7.74
CA LEU A 417 15.01 29.11 8.46
C LEU A 417 14.73 30.32 7.54
N PRO A 418 14.00 31.34 8.03
CA PRO A 418 13.90 32.63 7.34
C PRO A 418 15.25 33.32 7.16
N ASP A 419 15.37 34.14 6.12
CA ASP A 419 16.62 34.83 5.75
C ASP A 419 17.21 35.70 6.87
N ASP A 420 16.42 36.23 7.79
CA ASP A 420 16.96 37.09 8.86
C ASP A 420 17.78 36.31 9.90
N TRP A 421 17.58 34.98 10.01
CA TRP A 421 18.46 34.11 10.80
C TRP A 421 19.85 33.96 10.18
N LEU A 422 20.05 34.39 8.92
CA LEU A 422 21.34 34.34 8.22
C LEU A 422 22.40 35.26 8.84
N SER A 423 21.99 36.27 9.61
CA SER A 423 22.87 37.26 10.27
C SER A 423 23.37 36.84 11.66
N SER A 424 22.84 35.75 12.21
CA SER A 424 23.20 35.26 13.55
C SER A 424 24.42 34.34 13.52
N GLU A 425 25.34 34.48 14.48
CA GLU A 425 26.54 33.64 14.66
C GLU A 425 26.21 32.16 15.00
N GLY A 426 24.92 31.83 15.10
CA GLY A 426 24.40 30.48 15.35
C GLY A 426 22.95 30.46 15.83
N VAL A 427 22.40 29.25 15.94
CA VAL A 427 21.02 28.99 16.38
C VAL A 427 21.06 28.03 17.57
N GLU A 428 20.30 28.34 18.62
CA GLU A 428 20.03 27.41 19.71
C GLU A 428 18.55 27.04 19.72
N VAL A 429 18.26 25.77 20.00
CA VAL A 429 16.88 25.26 20.15
C VAL A 429 16.67 24.84 21.60
N TYR A 430 15.69 25.44 22.25
CA TYR A 430 15.29 25.11 23.61
C TYR A 430 13.98 24.32 23.57
N ASN A 431 13.95 23.21 24.28
CA ASN A 431 12.70 22.53 24.57
C ASN A 431 11.90 23.31 25.66
N GLN A 432 10.72 22.80 25.97
CA GLN A 432 9.80 23.33 26.97
C GLN A 432 10.35 23.33 28.40
N THR A 433 11.34 22.49 28.73
CA THR A 433 11.99 22.46 30.04
C THR A 433 13.22 23.38 30.13
N GLY A 434 13.55 24.10 29.05
CA GLY A 434 14.72 24.97 28.98
C GLY A 434 16.03 24.24 28.66
N ASN A 435 15.98 22.96 28.29
CA ASN A 435 17.15 22.21 27.84
C ASN A 435 17.44 22.51 26.37
N ILE A 436 18.73 22.59 26.04
CA ILE A 436 19.20 22.81 24.67
C ILE A 436 19.17 21.49 23.91
N ALA A 437 18.51 21.48 22.75
CA ALA A 437 18.57 20.37 21.80
C ALA A 437 19.82 20.52 20.92
N PRO A 438 20.52 19.42 20.60
CA PRO A 438 21.55 19.44 19.57
C PRO A 438 20.98 19.98 18.27
N VAL A 439 21.75 20.85 17.61
CA VAL A 439 21.38 21.44 16.32
C VAL A 439 22.46 21.19 15.27
N GLN A 440 22.04 21.26 14.01
CA GLN A 440 22.92 21.29 12.85
C GLN A 440 22.25 22.14 11.78
N ILE A 441 22.99 23.08 11.20
CA ILE A 441 22.50 23.87 10.07
C ILE A 441 23.08 23.25 8.80
N THR A 442 22.19 22.82 7.91
CA THR A 442 22.53 22.36 6.57
C THR A 442 21.94 23.31 5.54
N ALA A 443 22.23 23.08 4.26
CA ALA A 443 21.64 23.82 3.15
C ALA A 443 20.88 22.84 2.25
N ASP A 444 19.70 23.27 1.81
CA ASP A 444 18.99 22.59 0.74
C ASP A 444 19.91 22.52 -0.51
N PRO A 445 20.13 21.34 -1.09
CA PRO A 445 21.08 21.19 -2.20
C PRO A 445 20.72 22.02 -3.43
N ASP A 446 19.43 22.25 -3.67
CA ASP A 446 18.91 22.86 -4.90
C ASP A 446 18.64 24.36 -4.73
N THR A 447 18.02 24.75 -3.61
CA THR A 447 17.64 26.13 -3.33
C THR A 447 18.67 26.90 -2.51
N HIS A 448 19.66 26.21 -1.93
CA HIS A 448 20.62 26.74 -0.96
C HIS A 448 19.97 27.37 0.29
N GLN A 449 18.68 27.13 0.51
CA GLN A 449 17.97 27.60 1.71
C GLN A 449 18.57 26.91 2.94
N LYS A 450 18.87 27.68 4.00
CA LYS A 450 19.35 27.10 5.26
C LYS A 450 18.25 26.32 5.94
N ILE A 451 18.55 25.07 6.28
CA ILE A 451 17.67 24.15 7.00
C ILE A 451 18.27 23.91 8.38
N LEU A 452 17.48 24.13 9.43
CA LEU A 452 17.81 23.75 10.78
C LEU A 452 17.38 22.30 11.02
N LEU A 453 18.34 21.45 11.38
CA LEU A 453 18.11 20.11 11.90
C LEU A 453 18.26 20.14 13.43
N PHE A 454 17.33 19.52 14.14
CA PHE A 454 17.47 19.30 15.57
C PHE A 454 16.73 18.03 16.02
N GLN A 455 17.15 17.46 17.14
CA GLN A 455 16.47 16.32 17.74
C GLN A 455 15.28 16.81 18.57
N ALA A 456 14.10 16.28 18.28
CA ALA A 456 12.87 16.60 18.99
C ALA A 456 12.31 15.35 19.68
N ASP A 457 11.80 15.53 20.90
CA ASP A 457 11.00 14.57 21.65
C ASP A 457 9.53 15.00 21.61
N ILE A 458 8.65 14.11 21.11
CA ILE A 458 7.23 14.42 20.92
C ILE A 458 6.38 13.30 21.51
N PRO A 459 5.34 13.63 22.30
CA PRO A 459 4.42 12.63 22.83
C PRO A 459 3.63 11.90 21.72
N PRO A 460 3.00 10.76 22.04
CA PRO A 460 2.15 10.03 21.10
C PRO A 460 0.93 10.84 20.70
N MET A 461 0.56 10.77 19.41
CA MET A 461 -0.62 11.39 18.80
C MET A 461 -0.81 12.81 19.33
N GLY A 462 0.21 13.65 19.14
CA GLY A 462 0.40 14.85 19.92
C GLY A 462 1.37 15.83 19.28
N TYR A 463 1.75 16.85 20.04
CA TYR A 463 2.71 17.85 19.60
C TYR A 463 3.53 18.40 20.76
N ALA A 464 4.71 18.93 20.44
CA ALA A 464 5.61 19.60 21.36
C ALA A 464 6.17 20.90 20.77
N GLY A 465 6.30 21.92 21.62
CA GLY A 465 6.77 23.26 21.28
C GLY A 465 8.26 23.45 21.60
N TYR A 466 8.95 24.19 20.73
CA TYR A 466 10.37 24.51 20.82
C TYR A 466 10.59 26.01 20.60
N LYS A 467 11.63 26.56 21.22
CA LYS A 467 12.01 27.97 21.10
C LYS A 467 13.38 28.10 20.45
N LEU A 468 13.47 28.94 19.43
CA LEU A 468 14.71 29.37 18.79
C LEU A 468 15.25 30.65 19.45
N THR A 469 16.56 30.72 19.66
CA THR A 469 17.28 31.93 20.03
C THR A 469 18.55 32.09 19.19
N GLY A 470 18.95 33.35 18.93
CA GLY A 470 20.26 33.63 18.35
C GLY A 470 21.33 33.48 19.43
N GLY A 471 22.44 32.84 19.09
CA GLY A 471 23.55 32.53 20.01
C GLY A 471 24.66 31.78 19.30
N ASN A 472 25.68 31.32 20.03
CA ASN A 472 26.68 30.42 19.44
C ASN A 472 26.01 29.07 19.14
N THR A 473 26.25 28.51 17.95
CA THR A 473 25.81 27.14 17.64
C THR A 473 26.52 26.18 18.59
N MET A 474 25.83 25.75 19.66
CA MET A 474 26.32 24.71 20.57
C MET A 474 26.29 23.37 19.82
N ASN A 475 27.39 23.04 19.16
CA ASN A 475 27.65 21.68 18.73
C ASN A 475 27.69 20.80 19.98
N SER A 476 26.95 19.68 19.97
CA SER A 476 26.93 18.73 21.10
C SER A 476 28.35 18.42 21.58
N THR A 477 28.55 18.42 22.91
CA THR A 477 29.81 18.03 23.56
C THR A 477 30.09 16.51 23.46
N THR A 478 29.16 15.73 22.91
CA THR A 478 29.36 14.31 22.59
C THR A 478 29.99 14.15 21.20
N ASN A 479 30.87 13.16 21.00
CA ASN A 479 31.34 12.74 19.66
C ASN A 479 30.14 12.45 18.73
N GLY A 480 29.73 13.45 17.96
CA GLY A 480 28.58 13.41 17.06
C GLY A 480 28.85 12.52 15.84
N ALA A 481 27.92 12.52 14.89
CA ALA A 481 28.16 11.80 13.65
C ALA A 481 29.32 12.49 12.90
N TYR A 482 30.12 11.70 12.18
CA TYR A 482 31.13 12.26 11.31
C TYR A 482 31.49 11.30 10.18
N ALA A 483 31.92 11.88 9.07
CA ALA A 483 32.49 11.18 7.94
C ALA A 483 33.93 11.66 7.71
N THR A 484 34.80 10.72 7.32
CA THR A 484 36.20 11.03 7.02
C THR A 484 36.71 10.18 5.86
N LYS A 485 37.60 10.77 5.06
CA LYS A 485 38.33 10.05 4.02
C LYS A 485 39.58 9.42 4.65
N LEU A 486 39.71 8.11 4.51
CA LEU A 486 40.84 7.33 5.01
C LEU A 486 42.05 7.44 4.06
N LYS A 487 43.25 7.14 4.59
CA LYS A 487 44.52 7.19 3.83
C LYS A 487 44.53 6.28 2.60
N ASN A 488 43.75 5.18 2.62
CA ASN A 488 43.61 4.24 1.51
C ASN A 488 42.54 4.65 0.49
N GLY A 489 41.99 5.87 0.57
CA GLY A 489 40.98 6.40 -0.34
C GLY A 489 39.53 6.04 0.00
N LYS A 490 39.30 5.12 0.95
CA LYS A 490 37.96 4.73 1.41
C LYS A 490 37.35 5.80 2.32
N TYR A 491 36.03 5.76 2.50
CA TYR A 491 35.32 6.73 3.36
C TYR A 491 34.74 6.00 4.56
N ARG A 492 35.00 6.52 5.75
CA ARG A 492 34.45 5.99 7.01
C ARG A 492 33.39 6.93 7.52
N ILE A 493 32.22 6.39 7.82
CA ILE A 493 31.10 7.07 8.46
C ILE A 493 30.89 6.47 9.85
N GLU A 494 30.72 7.34 10.83
CA GLU A 494 30.60 6.99 12.24
C GLU A 494 29.36 7.64 12.85
N THR A 495 28.53 6.82 13.50
CA THR A 495 27.46 7.28 14.41
C THR A 495 27.57 6.56 15.74
N ASN A 496 26.72 6.86 16.72
CA ASN A 496 26.65 6.07 17.95
C ASN A 496 26.19 4.61 17.71
N LEU A 497 25.56 4.31 16.58
CA LEU A 497 25.02 2.99 16.24
C LEU A 497 25.91 2.22 15.24
N TYR A 498 26.54 2.92 14.30
CA TYR A 498 27.22 2.26 13.17
C TYR A 498 28.64 2.76 12.93
N THR A 499 29.48 1.85 12.44
CA THR A 499 30.69 2.14 11.68
C THR A 499 30.49 1.60 10.26
N LEU A 500 30.53 2.48 9.26
CA LEU A 500 30.30 2.13 7.86
C LEU A 500 31.52 2.53 7.01
N ILE A 501 31.96 1.65 6.11
CA ILE A 501 33.06 1.92 5.17
C ILE A 501 32.56 1.85 3.73
N LEU A 502 32.74 2.93 2.97
CA LEU A 502 32.50 2.97 1.52
C LEU A 502 33.79 2.74 0.75
N ASP A 503 33.68 2.03 -0.36
CA ASP A 503 34.80 1.76 -1.28
C ASP A 503 34.58 2.43 -2.64
N PRO A 504 35.16 3.62 -2.88
CA PRO A 504 35.08 4.30 -4.17
C PRO A 504 35.64 3.48 -5.32
N ALA A 505 36.63 2.60 -5.09
CA ALA A 505 37.19 1.75 -6.15
C ALA A 505 36.24 0.64 -6.61
N LYS A 506 35.11 0.46 -5.91
CA LYS A 506 34.04 -0.50 -6.24
C LYS A 506 32.70 0.23 -6.31
N GLY A 507 32.60 1.24 -7.16
CA GLY A 507 31.36 1.98 -7.39
C GLY A 507 30.81 2.76 -6.19
N GLY A 508 31.59 2.93 -5.13
CA GLY A 508 31.11 3.54 -3.88
C GLY A 508 30.23 2.61 -3.05
N THR A 509 30.30 1.29 -3.26
CA THR A 509 29.55 0.29 -2.47
C THR A 509 29.97 0.28 -0.99
N ILE A 510 29.10 -0.27 -0.15
CA ILE A 510 29.37 -0.41 1.28
C ILE A 510 30.17 -1.70 1.50
N GLU A 511 31.43 -1.56 1.89
CA GLU A 511 32.34 -2.69 2.15
C GLU A 511 32.14 -3.30 3.54
N SER A 512 31.80 -2.46 4.52
CA SER A 512 31.64 -2.86 5.91
C SER A 512 30.51 -2.10 6.57
N LEU A 513 29.65 -2.80 7.31
CA LEU A 513 28.62 -2.24 8.16
C LEU A 513 28.65 -2.93 9.53
N ILE A 514 29.22 -2.25 10.51
CA ILE A 514 29.36 -2.73 11.89
C ILE A 514 28.30 -2.06 12.76
N ALA A 515 27.42 -2.85 13.38
CA ALA A 515 26.44 -2.38 14.34
C ALA A 515 27.00 -2.46 15.77
N LYS A 516 27.35 -1.29 16.33
CA LYS A 516 28.08 -1.16 17.61
C LYS A 516 27.29 -1.71 18.80
N LYS A 517 25.99 -1.42 18.83
CA LYS A 517 25.09 -1.86 19.91
C LYS A 517 24.67 -3.34 19.80
N MET A 518 25.08 -4.03 18.72
CA MET A 518 24.78 -5.43 18.47
C MET A 518 26.05 -6.29 18.58
N ARG A 519 26.85 -6.05 19.64
CA ARG A 519 28.15 -6.71 19.86
C ARG A 519 29.14 -6.49 18.71
N ASN A 520 29.15 -5.29 18.13
CA ASN A 520 29.98 -4.93 16.97
C ASN A 520 29.81 -5.90 15.78
N ARG A 521 28.59 -6.37 15.52
CA ARG A 521 28.32 -7.32 14.45
C ARG A 521 28.58 -6.70 13.07
N GLN A 522 29.32 -7.42 12.23
CA GLN A 522 29.42 -7.18 10.79
C GLN A 522 28.18 -7.77 10.09
N PHE A 523 27.39 -6.93 9.44
CA PHE A 523 26.16 -7.35 8.74
C PHE A 523 26.40 -7.80 7.31
N ILE A 524 27.53 -7.47 6.70
CA ILE A 524 27.81 -7.77 5.30
C ILE A 524 28.51 -9.12 5.17
N ASP A 525 28.01 -9.99 4.29
CA ASP A 525 28.74 -11.18 3.86
C ASP A 525 29.88 -10.78 2.93
N ARG A 526 31.08 -10.64 3.50
CA ARG A 526 32.29 -10.24 2.75
C ARG A 526 32.81 -11.33 1.80
N LEU A 527 32.33 -12.57 1.91
CA LEU A 527 32.66 -13.66 1.00
C LEU A 527 31.77 -13.66 -0.25
N SER A 528 30.66 -12.92 -0.23
CA SER A 528 29.79 -12.78 -1.39
C SER A 528 30.51 -12.13 -2.57
N LYS A 529 30.20 -12.63 -3.77
CA LYS A 529 30.61 -11.99 -5.03
C LYS A 529 29.91 -10.65 -5.26
N ARG A 530 28.74 -10.45 -4.65
CA ARG A 530 27.99 -9.18 -4.66
C ARG A 530 28.45 -8.27 -3.54
N LYS A 531 28.28 -6.96 -3.70
CA LYS A 531 28.57 -5.95 -2.67
C LYS A 531 27.29 -5.32 -2.14
N LEU A 532 27.32 -4.85 -0.89
CA LEU A 532 26.15 -4.17 -0.33
C LEU A 532 25.97 -2.81 -1.02
N ASN A 533 24.74 -2.56 -1.47
CA ASN A 533 24.37 -1.41 -2.29
C ASN A 533 24.98 -1.39 -3.70
N GLU A 534 25.41 -2.55 -4.23
CA GLU A 534 25.78 -2.69 -5.64
C GLU A 534 24.55 -2.58 -6.53
N LEU A 535 24.59 -1.72 -7.55
CA LEU A 535 23.64 -1.72 -8.65
C LEU A 535 24.06 -2.77 -9.68
N ARG A 536 23.15 -3.68 -10.04
CA ARG A 536 23.45 -4.74 -11.01
C ARG A 536 22.21 -5.19 -11.78
N GLY A 537 22.34 -5.32 -13.10
CA GLY A 537 21.28 -5.83 -13.97
C GLY A 537 21.80 -6.39 -15.28
N TYR A 538 20.93 -7.08 -16.02
CA TYR A 538 21.23 -7.57 -17.37
C TYR A 538 20.69 -6.59 -18.40
N PHE A 539 21.57 -6.19 -19.31
CA PHE A 539 21.23 -5.31 -20.40
C PHE A 539 21.15 -6.16 -21.66
N TYR A 540 19.94 -6.37 -22.16
CA TYR A 540 19.69 -7.41 -23.15
C TYR A 540 20.17 -7.03 -24.55
N ASP A 541 20.31 -5.73 -24.85
CA ASP A 541 20.84 -5.25 -26.13
C ASP A 541 22.35 -5.53 -26.24
N GLU A 542 23.08 -5.43 -25.12
CA GLU A 542 24.50 -5.71 -25.02
C GLU A 542 24.82 -7.16 -24.61
N HIS A 543 23.80 -7.98 -24.37
CA HIS A 543 23.92 -9.39 -23.95
C HIS A 543 24.84 -9.63 -22.74
N ARG A 544 24.84 -8.71 -21.76
CA ARG A 544 25.70 -8.83 -20.57
C ARG A 544 25.09 -8.24 -19.32
N PHE A 545 25.59 -8.69 -18.18
CA PHE A 545 25.36 -7.99 -16.93
C PHE A 545 26.34 -6.82 -16.76
N TYR A 546 25.84 -5.70 -16.28
CA TYR A 546 26.64 -4.59 -15.78
C TYR A 546 26.53 -4.49 -14.26
N SER A 547 27.58 -3.98 -13.63
CA SER A 547 27.63 -3.69 -12.19
C SER A 547 28.15 -2.28 -11.96
N SER A 548 27.63 -1.57 -10.96
CA SER A 548 28.25 -0.32 -10.52
C SER A 548 29.67 -0.52 -10.00
N THR A 549 30.07 -1.75 -9.67
CA THR A 549 31.44 -2.10 -9.26
C THR A 549 32.42 -2.29 -10.42
N ASP A 550 31.93 -2.24 -11.67
CA ASP A 550 32.77 -2.30 -12.87
C ASP A 550 33.68 -1.07 -12.98
N ASP A 551 33.22 0.08 -12.47
CA ASP A 551 33.93 1.36 -12.46
C ASP A 551 34.17 1.90 -11.04
N SER A 552 35.12 2.83 -10.89
CA SER A 552 35.26 3.62 -9.68
C SER A 552 34.22 4.74 -9.60
N ALA A 553 33.74 5.05 -8.41
CA ALA A 553 32.89 6.20 -8.13
C ALA A 553 33.68 7.35 -7.49
N ARG A 554 33.19 8.58 -7.66
CA ARG A 554 33.60 9.74 -6.86
C ARG A 554 32.71 9.84 -5.63
N VAL A 555 33.32 9.91 -4.45
CA VAL A 555 32.60 10.10 -3.19
C VAL A 555 32.92 11.46 -2.60
N SER A 556 31.88 12.24 -2.31
CA SER A 556 31.96 13.57 -1.73
C SER A 556 31.18 13.59 -0.41
N ILE A 557 31.78 14.11 0.65
CA ILE A 557 31.06 14.39 1.90
C ILE A 557 30.37 15.73 1.69
N ILE A 558 29.04 15.74 1.62
CA ILE A 558 28.25 16.96 1.37
C ILE A 558 27.66 17.53 2.65
N GLU A 559 27.50 16.70 3.68
CA GLU A 559 27.11 17.13 5.02
C GLU A 559 27.94 16.35 6.05
N ASN A 560 28.48 17.06 7.04
CA ASN A 560 29.39 16.48 8.04
C ASN A 560 29.19 17.11 9.42
N GLY A 561 27.94 17.11 9.89
CA GLY A 561 27.59 17.66 11.18
C GLY A 561 27.35 16.60 12.25
N PRO A 562 27.23 17.03 13.52
CA PRO A 562 27.15 16.14 14.66
C PRO A 562 25.84 15.35 14.75
N ILE A 563 24.78 15.77 14.04
CA ILE A 563 23.47 15.11 14.00
C ILE A 563 23.38 14.18 12.80
N GLU A 564 23.75 14.68 11.62
CA GLU A 564 23.60 13.99 10.35
C GLU A 564 24.87 14.13 9.51
N VAL A 565 25.22 13.04 8.84
CA VAL A 565 26.26 12.96 7.82
C VAL A 565 25.64 12.47 6.52
N ARG A 566 25.95 13.16 5.44
CA ARG A 566 25.48 12.82 4.10
C ARG A 566 26.63 12.79 3.12
N LEU A 567 26.69 11.71 2.35
CA LEU A 567 27.68 11.52 1.30
C LEU A 567 26.97 11.39 -0.04
N LYS A 568 27.58 12.01 -1.06
CA LYS A 568 27.20 11.87 -2.46
C LYS A 568 28.18 10.92 -3.14
N ILE A 569 27.64 9.92 -3.85
CA ILE A 569 28.38 8.91 -4.60
C ILE A 569 28.01 9.08 -6.07
N ASP A 570 28.92 9.61 -6.89
CA ASP A 570 28.74 9.75 -8.33
C ASP A 570 29.46 8.58 -9.03
N GLY A 571 28.73 7.71 -9.73
CA GLY A 571 29.27 6.53 -10.42
C GLY A 571 28.61 6.28 -11.77
N HIS A 572 28.84 5.09 -12.34
CA HIS A 572 28.23 4.67 -13.61
C HIS A 572 27.64 3.26 -13.51
N ILE A 573 26.55 3.04 -14.23
CA ILE A 573 26.01 1.71 -14.54
C ILE A 573 25.86 1.61 -16.05
N ALA A 574 26.63 0.70 -16.66
CA ALA A 574 26.87 0.70 -18.10
C ALA A 574 27.33 2.09 -18.57
N ALA A 575 26.75 2.64 -19.63
CA ALA A 575 27.09 3.97 -20.12
C ALA A 575 26.48 5.13 -19.31
N SER A 576 25.55 4.84 -18.39
CA SER A 576 24.69 5.84 -17.73
C SER A 576 25.26 6.26 -16.37
N PRO A 577 25.42 7.56 -16.09
CA PRO A 577 25.80 8.03 -14.77
C PRO A 577 24.69 7.77 -13.74
N PHE A 578 25.09 7.52 -12.49
CA PHE A 578 24.18 7.53 -11.35
C PHE A 578 24.75 8.41 -10.23
N THR A 579 23.84 8.96 -9.42
CA THR A 579 24.12 9.63 -8.16
C THR A 579 23.41 8.87 -7.04
N GLN A 580 24.13 8.51 -5.98
CA GLN A 580 23.53 8.01 -4.74
C GLN A 580 23.83 8.95 -3.57
N TYR A 581 22.81 9.27 -2.79
CA TYR A 581 22.95 9.94 -1.51
C TYR A 581 22.83 8.90 -0.39
N LEU A 582 23.83 8.84 0.48
CA LEU A 582 23.84 8.01 1.68
C LEU A 582 23.78 8.93 2.91
N THR A 583 22.75 8.78 3.72
CA THR A 583 22.56 9.57 4.94
C THR A 583 22.54 8.67 6.18
N LEU A 584 23.34 9.04 7.17
CA LEU A 584 23.31 8.43 8.50
C LEU A 584 23.17 9.53 9.54
N ALA A 585 22.39 9.24 10.58
CA ALA A 585 22.12 10.18 11.65
C ALA A 585 22.44 9.60 13.02
N GLN A 586 22.80 10.47 13.98
CA GLN A 586 22.89 10.11 15.39
C GLN A 586 21.55 9.62 15.90
N ASN A 587 21.58 8.58 16.73
CA ASN A 587 20.40 7.99 17.37
C ASN A 587 19.35 7.41 16.40
N GLN A 588 19.61 7.36 15.09
CA GLN A 588 18.71 6.77 14.10
C GLN A 588 19.27 5.45 13.57
N ARG A 589 18.46 4.38 13.67
CA ARG A 589 18.84 3.04 13.16
C ARG A 589 18.82 2.97 11.63
N LEU A 590 18.06 3.86 11.00
CA LEU A 590 17.87 3.91 9.57
C LEU A 590 19.14 4.40 8.86
N ILE A 591 19.53 3.67 7.82
CA ILE A 591 20.57 4.07 6.86
C ILE A 591 19.85 4.38 5.56
N ASP A 592 19.78 5.66 5.23
CA ASP A 592 18.94 6.20 4.15
C ASP A 592 19.72 6.28 2.83
N LEU A 593 19.10 5.83 1.74
CA LEU A 593 19.69 5.72 0.42
C LEU A 593 18.74 6.25 -0.67
N SER A 594 19.16 7.30 -1.36
CA SER A 594 18.45 7.81 -2.54
C SER A 594 19.30 7.61 -3.78
N THR A 595 18.78 6.90 -4.77
CA THR A 595 19.45 6.61 -6.03
C THR A 595 18.77 7.36 -7.17
N HIS A 596 19.56 8.12 -7.92
CA HIS A 596 19.19 8.78 -9.16
C HIS A 596 20.03 8.20 -10.30
N VAL A 597 19.40 7.59 -11.31
CA VAL A 597 20.10 7.11 -12.52
C VAL A 597 19.70 8.00 -13.68
N ASP A 598 20.67 8.70 -14.25
CA ASP A 598 20.48 9.54 -15.43
C ASP A 598 20.82 8.71 -16.68
N TRP A 599 19.77 8.18 -17.29
CA TRP A 599 19.88 7.19 -18.37
C TRP A 599 20.32 7.81 -19.69
N LYS A 600 21.36 7.24 -20.31
CA LYS A 600 21.70 7.54 -21.71
C LYS A 600 20.83 6.71 -22.64
N GLY A 601 19.85 7.35 -23.25
CA GLY A 601 18.91 6.70 -24.17
C GLY A 601 17.92 5.80 -23.42
N ASN A 602 17.55 4.67 -24.05
CA ASN A 602 16.61 3.70 -23.50
C ASN A 602 17.23 2.30 -23.55
N PRO A 603 18.20 1.98 -22.67
CA PRO A 603 18.81 0.65 -22.64
C PRO A 603 17.74 -0.40 -22.32
N GLY A 604 17.79 -1.53 -23.03
CA GLY A 604 16.98 -2.70 -22.73
C GLY A 604 17.43 -3.41 -21.47
N ILE A 605 16.58 -3.47 -20.44
CA ILE A 605 16.90 -4.06 -19.12
C ILE A 605 15.84 -5.09 -18.76
N GLY A 606 16.20 -6.37 -18.75
CA GLY A 606 15.29 -7.51 -18.60
C GLY A 606 15.91 -8.79 -19.17
N GLU A 607 15.19 -9.91 -19.15
CA GLU A 607 15.76 -11.22 -19.54
C GLU A 607 16.20 -11.28 -21.01
N PHE A 608 15.42 -10.69 -21.92
CA PHE A 608 15.67 -10.67 -23.36
C PHE A 608 14.84 -9.57 -24.05
N GLU A 609 15.21 -9.21 -25.27
CA GLU A 609 14.38 -8.35 -26.13
C GLU A 609 13.16 -9.14 -26.65
N GLN A 610 11.96 -8.76 -26.23
CA GLN A 610 10.73 -9.40 -26.67
C GLN A 610 10.31 -8.92 -28.07
N ASN A 611 10.89 -9.52 -29.09
CA ASN A 611 10.45 -9.35 -30.47
C ASN A 611 9.17 -10.16 -30.75
N ASN A 612 8.27 -9.63 -31.57
CA ASN A 612 7.01 -10.28 -31.99
C ASN A 612 6.12 -10.76 -30.83
N TYR A 613 5.79 -9.84 -29.90
CA TYR A 613 4.92 -10.14 -28.75
C TYR A 613 3.66 -10.91 -29.15
N LYS A 614 3.43 -12.07 -28.53
CA LYS A 614 2.14 -12.76 -28.57
C LYS A 614 1.55 -12.80 -27.18
N ALA A 615 0.29 -12.43 -27.08
CA ALA A 615 -0.42 -12.39 -25.81
C ALA A 615 -0.34 -13.75 -25.07
N ASN A 616 -0.48 -14.85 -25.80
CA ASN A 616 -0.50 -16.21 -25.24
C ASN A 616 0.89 -16.80 -24.91
N ASP A 617 1.99 -16.08 -25.15
CA ASP A 617 3.32 -16.54 -24.78
C ASP A 617 3.45 -16.58 -23.26
N ARG A 618 3.70 -17.76 -22.69
CA ARG A 618 3.82 -17.90 -21.23
C ARG A 618 5.09 -17.28 -20.68
N VAL A 619 6.16 -17.25 -21.47
CA VAL A 619 7.43 -16.60 -21.11
C VAL A 619 7.38 -15.16 -21.61
N LYS A 620 7.67 -14.19 -20.73
CA LYS A 620 7.71 -12.76 -21.08
C LYS A 620 8.91 -12.10 -20.42
N ALA A 621 9.53 -11.15 -21.12
CA ALA A 621 10.79 -10.51 -20.71
C ALA A 621 10.78 -9.85 -19.32
N PHE A 622 9.61 -9.42 -18.83
CA PHE A 622 9.47 -8.72 -17.55
C PHE A 622 9.24 -9.62 -16.34
N TYR A 623 9.09 -10.93 -16.49
CA TYR A 623 8.81 -11.83 -15.36
C TYR A 623 10.08 -12.17 -14.56
N ASN A 624 11.19 -12.43 -15.25
CA ASN A 624 12.38 -12.92 -14.58
C ASN A 624 13.18 -11.80 -13.94
N ASP A 625 12.85 -11.53 -12.67
CA ASP A 625 13.50 -10.46 -11.92
C ASP A 625 15.02 -10.63 -11.82
N LEU A 626 15.61 -11.83 -11.94
CA LEU A 626 17.08 -12.02 -11.96
C LEU A 626 17.82 -11.15 -12.98
N TYR A 627 17.14 -10.74 -14.04
CA TYR A 627 17.72 -10.00 -15.16
C TYR A 627 17.40 -8.49 -15.13
N LYS A 628 16.51 -8.05 -14.24
CA LYS A 628 16.27 -6.61 -14.00
C LYS A 628 17.46 -5.96 -13.29
N LEU A 629 17.47 -4.63 -13.22
CA LEU A 629 18.44 -3.88 -12.43
C LEU A 629 18.04 -3.87 -10.95
N HIS A 630 18.98 -4.18 -10.06
CA HIS A 630 18.77 -4.24 -8.61
C HIS A 630 19.82 -3.49 -7.82
N ALA A 631 19.44 -2.97 -6.66
CA ALA A 631 20.37 -2.75 -5.56
C ALA A 631 20.47 -4.04 -4.73
N THR A 632 21.67 -4.56 -4.47
CA THR A 632 21.86 -5.86 -3.78
C THR A 632 22.39 -5.74 -2.35
N PHE A 633 21.98 -6.66 -1.48
CA PHE A 633 22.27 -6.66 -0.03
C PHE A 633 22.72 -8.05 0.44
N PRO A 634 24.00 -8.42 0.27
CA PRO A 634 24.55 -9.68 0.76
C PRO A 634 24.76 -9.64 2.28
N LEU A 635 23.97 -10.43 3.01
CA LEU A 635 23.91 -10.40 4.46
C LEU A 635 24.66 -11.56 5.11
N ASN A 636 25.48 -11.25 6.12
CA ASN A 636 26.14 -12.22 6.99
C ASN A 636 25.15 -12.77 8.04
N LEU A 637 24.12 -13.45 7.57
CA LEU A 637 23.06 -14.08 8.34
C LEU A 637 22.93 -15.55 7.92
N SER A 638 23.02 -16.46 8.88
CA SER A 638 22.92 -17.90 8.64
C SER A 638 21.46 -18.34 8.46
N HIS A 639 21.20 -19.19 7.46
CA HIS A 639 19.87 -19.77 7.21
C HIS A 639 18.76 -18.72 7.20
N GLN A 640 18.91 -17.74 6.31
CA GLN A 640 18.02 -16.58 6.19
C GLN A 640 16.55 -16.97 6.05
N GLN A 641 15.69 -16.27 6.79
CA GLN A 641 14.24 -16.31 6.70
C GLN A 641 13.74 -14.94 6.27
N VAL A 642 12.76 -14.92 5.36
CA VAL A 642 12.20 -13.68 4.81
C VAL A 642 10.84 -13.41 5.45
N TYR A 643 10.61 -12.16 5.85
CA TYR A 643 9.31 -11.64 6.27
C TYR A 643 8.94 -10.47 5.37
N LYS A 644 7.73 -10.45 4.85
CA LYS A 644 7.24 -9.38 3.97
C LYS A 644 6.03 -8.69 4.58
N ASN A 645 6.01 -7.37 4.47
CA ASN A 645 4.85 -6.57 4.82
C ASN A 645 3.81 -6.60 3.69
N ALA A 646 2.54 -6.69 4.09
CA ALA A 646 1.36 -6.62 3.26
C ALA A 646 0.29 -5.75 3.96
N PRO A 647 -0.80 -5.38 3.27
CA PRO A 647 -1.85 -4.55 3.88
C PRO A 647 -2.48 -5.24 5.09
N PHE A 648 -2.31 -4.64 6.29
CA PHE A 648 -2.70 -5.21 7.58
C PHE A 648 -2.17 -6.63 7.86
N ASP A 649 -1.00 -6.97 7.32
CA ASP A 649 -0.38 -8.28 7.54
C ASP A 649 1.16 -8.19 7.47
N VAL A 650 1.82 -9.13 8.14
CA VAL A 650 3.23 -9.44 7.93
C VAL A 650 3.41 -10.95 7.99
N MET A 651 3.75 -11.54 6.86
CA MET A 651 3.87 -12.99 6.73
C MET A 651 5.32 -13.44 6.55
N LYS A 652 5.60 -14.66 7.01
CA LYS A 652 6.89 -15.34 6.78
C LYS A 652 6.83 -16.01 5.41
N SER A 653 7.73 -15.65 4.50
CA SER A 653 7.76 -16.25 3.17
C SER A 653 8.04 -17.76 3.23
N HIS A 654 7.33 -18.50 2.39
CA HIS A 654 7.52 -19.93 2.17
C HIS A 654 8.31 -20.23 0.89
N LEU A 655 8.67 -19.19 0.12
CA LEU A 655 9.41 -19.31 -1.12
C LEU A 655 10.88 -19.71 -0.89
N LYS A 656 11.35 -20.70 -1.65
CA LYS A 656 12.79 -21.02 -1.73
C LYS A 656 13.60 -19.96 -2.48
N ASN A 657 12.93 -19.25 -3.39
CA ASN A 657 13.42 -18.10 -4.12
C ASN A 657 12.24 -17.36 -4.78
N THR A 658 12.44 -16.10 -5.14
CA THR A 658 11.41 -15.25 -5.79
C THR A 658 11.42 -15.29 -7.31
N PHE A 659 12.25 -16.11 -7.95
CA PHE A 659 12.46 -16.08 -9.41
C PHE A 659 11.43 -16.92 -10.15
N PHE A 660 10.87 -16.36 -11.22
CA PHE A 660 9.98 -17.03 -12.17
C PHE A 660 10.10 -16.34 -13.53
N ASN A 661 9.93 -17.05 -14.63
CA ASN A 661 9.97 -16.47 -15.97
C ASN A 661 8.73 -16.81 -16.80
N ARG A 662 7.76 -17.50 -16.21
CA ARG A 662 6.51 -17.88 -16.87
C ARG A 662 5.29 -17.42 -16.09
N TRP A 663 4.27 -16.99 -16.83
CA TRP A 663 2.97 -16.62 -16.31
C TRP A 663 2.29 -17.76 -15.52
N ASP A 664 2.48 -19.03 -15.90
CA ASP A 664 1.94 -20.20 -15.18
C ASP A 664 2.76 -20.63 -13.95
N SER A 665 3.76 -19.83 -13.56
CA SER A 665 4.68 -20.11 -12.45
C SER A 665 4.90 -18.91 -11.52
N ILE A 666 4.03 -17.90 -11.60
CA ILE A 666 4.16 -16.64 -10.86
C ILE A 666 4.35 -16.90 -9.36
N LYS A 667 5.28 -16.17 -8.76
CA LYS A 667 5.48 -16.14 -7.31
C LYS A 667 5.22 -14.73 -6.83
N ASN A 668 4.58 -14.59 -5.67
CA ASN A 668 4.42 -13.27 -5.07
C ASN A 668 5.79 -12.80 -4.53
N ASN A 669 6.37 -11.79 -5.17
CA ASN A 669 7.61 -11.18 -4.74
C ASN A 669 7.45 -9.67 -4.47
N ILE A 670 6.24 -9.26 -4.11
CA ILE A 670 5.88 -7.86 -3.93
C ILE A 670 6.28 -7.39 -2.53
N ILE A 671 6.75 -6.15 -2.47
CA ILE A 671 6.96 -5.36 -1.26
C ILE A 671 5.90 -4.25 -1.26
N LEU A 672 5.09 -4.19 -0.19
CA LEU A 672 4.27 -3.00 0.08
C LEU A 672 5.18 -1.88 0.61
N ASN A 673 5.60 -1.93 1.87
CA ASN A 673 6.51 -0.92 2.44
C ASN A 673 7.92 -1.45 2.71
N TRP A 674 8.06 -2.72 3.11
CA TRP A 674 9.35 -3.30 3.48
C TRP A 674 9.39 -4.83 3.37
N VAL A 675 10.61 -5.35 3.29
CA VAL A 675 10.95 -6.77 3.42
C VAL A 675 12.08 -6.93 4.43
N ASP A 676 12.04 -7.97 5.24
CA ASP A 676 13.02 -8.26 6.27
C ASP A 676 13.67 -9.62 6.05
N VAL A 677 14.99 -9.69 6.24
CA VAL A 677 15.74 -10.92 6.26
C VAL A 677 16.34 -11.11 7.65
N THR A 678 15.87 -12.13 8.36
CA THR A 678 16.30 -12.48 9.71
C THR A 678 17.00 -13.85 9.70
N ASP A 679 18.04 -14.04 10.52
CA ASP A 679 18.66 -15.36 10.68
C ASP A 679 17.69 -16.40 11.29
N SER A 680 17.92 -17.69 11.06
CA SER A 680 17.04 -18.75 11.56
C SER A 680 16.93 -18.83 13.08
N LEU A 681 17.87 -18.24 13.83
CA LEU A 681 17.88 -18.20 15.28
C LEU A 681 17.15 -16.95 15.83
N HIS A 682 16.62 -16.11 14.93
CA HIS A 682 15.96 -14.85 15.25
C HIS A 682 16.83 -13.90 16.09
N GLN A 683 18.15 -13.96 15.94
CA GLN A 683 19.06 -13.12 16.71
C GLN A 683 19.28 -11.77 16.04
N TYR A 684 19.49 -11.77 14.72
CA TYR A 684 19.77 -10.58 13.93
C TYR A 684 19.02 -10.61 12.61
N GLY A 685 18.68 -9.44 12.12
CA GLY A 685 18.11 -9.27 10.79
C GLY A 685 18.45 -7.92 10.17
N LEU A 686 18.11 -7.77 8.90
CA LEU A 686 18.16 -6.50 8.20
C LEU A 686 16.86 -6.30 7.45
N ALA A 687 16.17 -5.21 7.77
CA ALA A 687 15.00 -4.76 7.04
C ALA A 687 15.41 -3.81 5.91
N LEU A 688 14.74 -3.93 4.78
CA LEU A 688 14.82 -3.06 3.61
C LEU A 688 13.46 -2.39 3.42
N LEU A 689 13.43 -1.07 3.55
CA LEU A 689 12.28 -0.21 3.34
C LEU A 689 12.37 0.41 1.93
N THR A 690 11.23 0.68 1.29
CA THR A 690 11.17 1.31 -0.04
C THR A 690 10.03 2.34 -0.12
N ASP A 691 10.22 3.41 -0.88
CA ASP A 691 9.29 4.52 -1.04
C ASP A 691 8.13 4.20 -2.00
N HIS A 692 8.16 3.03 -2.65
CA HIS A 692 7.10 2.58 -3.55
C HIS A 692 6.80 1.08 -3.45
N THR A 693 5.66 0.66 -4.00
CA THR A 693 5.29 -0.76 -4.09
C THR A 693 6.05 -1.33 -5.27
N THR A 694 6.84 -2.38 -5.03
CA THR A 694 7.74 -2.96 -6.04
C THR A 694 8.03 -4.42 -5.76
N SER A 695 8.98 -5.03 -6.48
CA SER A 695 9.41 -6.41 -6.29
C SER A 695 10.77 -6.52 -5.59
N TYR A 696 11.03 -7.69 -4.99
CA TYR A 696 12.31 -8.04 -4.40
C TYR A 696 12.86 -9.38 -4.88
N LEU A 697 14.18 -9.52 -4.74
CA LEU A 697 14.92 -10.72 -5.07
C LEU A 697 15.41 -11.37 -3.79
N HIS A 698 15.27 -12.68 -3.69
CA HIS A 698 15.92 -13.47 -2.65
C HIS A 698 16.00 -14.93 -3.08
N GLY A 699 17.06 -15.62 -2.66
CA GLY A 699 17.14 -17.07 -2.73
C GLY A 699 18.33 -17.62 -1.94
N ARG A 700 18.42 -18.94 -1.74
CA ARG A 700 19.50 -19.57 -0.96
C ARG A 700 20.91 -19.15 -1.38
N HIS A 701 21.13 -18.90 -2.68
CA HIS A 701 22.41 -18.51 -3.27
C HIS A 701 22.37 -17.13 -3.92
N HIS A 702 21.36 -16.32 -3.61
CA HIS A 702 21.18 -15.00 -4.19
C HIS A 702 20.77 -14.02 -3.08
N PRO A 703 21.53 -12.92 -2.89
CA PRO A 703 21.25 -12.00 -1.81
C PRO A 703 19.87 -11.35 -1.96
N LEU A 704 19.42 -10.71 -0.88
CA LEU A 704 18.30 -9.78 -0.97
C LEU A 704 18.61 -8.71 -2.03
N GLY A 705 17.64 -8.36 -2.85
CA GLY A 705 17.75 -7.28 -3.82
C GLY A 705 16.47 -6.49 -3.96
N LEU A 706 16.60 -5.18 -4.17
CA LEU A 706 15.49 -4.26 -4.50
C LEU A 706 15.46 -4.03 -6.00
N THR A 707 14.30 -4.23 -6.64
CA THR A 707 14.13 -3.90 -8.06
C THR A 707 14.19 -2.39 -8.30
N ILE A 708 15.19 -1.95 -9.07
CA ILE A 708 15.45 -0.55 -9.42
C ILE A 708 14.94 -0.23 -10.82
N GLN A 709 15.16 -1.08 -11.82
CA GLN A 709 14.77 -0.80 -13.20
C GLN A 709 14.41 -2.05 -14.01
N TYR A 710 13.31 -1.94 -14.76
CA TYR A 710 12.97 -2.73 -15.93
C TYR A 710 12.75 -1.78 -17.12
N SER A 711 13.20 -2.15 -18.31
CA SER A 711 12.95 -1.42 -19.55
C SER A 711 12.78 -2.39 -20.70
N GLY A 712 11.62 -2.34 -21.38
CA GLY A 712 11.30 -3.25 -22.47
C GLY A 712 9.79 -3.46 -22.65
N LYS A 713 9.41 -4.47 -23.44
CA LYS A 713 8.00 -4.78 -23.72
C LYS A 713 7.28 -5.36 -22.50
N GLY A 714 6.09 -4.85 -22.21
CA GLY A 714 5.19 -5.35 -21.17
C GLY A 714 3.97 -6.06 -21.75
N LEU A 715 2.87 -6.04 -20.99
CA LEU A 715 1.58 -6.57 -21.42
C LEU A 715 1.11 -5.88 -22.73
N TRP A 716 0.45 -6.66 -23.59
CA TRP A 716 0.00 -6.28 -24.94
C TRP A 716 1.10 -5.71 -25.87
N GLY A 717 2.38 -6.00 -25.60
CA GLY A 717 3.49 -5.49 -26.39
C GLY A 717 3.71 -3.98 -26.23
N ARG A 718 3.11 -3.36 -25.21
CA ARG A 718 3.37 -1.97 -24.85
C ARG A 718 4.83 -1.82 -24.44
N ASP A 719 5.47 -0.77 -24.90
CA ASP A 719 6.87 -0.50 -24.62
C ASP A 719 7.00 0.34 -23.34
N TYR A 720 7.56 -0.23 -22.28
CA TYR A 720 7.82 0.44 -21.01
C TYR A 720 9.22 1.05 -21.05
N ARG A 721 9.34 2.09 -21.89
CA ARG A 721 10.60 2.79 -22.12
C ARG A 721 11.00 3.61 -20.90
N ILE A 722 12.31 3.76 -20.75
CA ILE A 722 12.91 4.83 -19.97
C ILE A 722 12.69 6.14 -20.74
N THR A 723 12.04 7.11 -20.08
CA THR A 723 11.72 8.43 -20.67
C THR A 723 12.41 9.59 -19.97
N GLY A 724 13.22 9.30 -18.95
CA GLY A 724 13.95 10.27 -18.17
C GLY A 724 14.74 9.58 -17.06
N PRO A 725 15.19 10.30 -16.03
CA PRO A 725 15.91 9.70 -14.92
C PRO A 725 15.04 8.76 -14.07
N THR A 726 15.69 7.81 -13.40
CA THR A 726 15.06 6.94 -12.40
C THR A 726 15.46 7.39 -11.00
N ASP A 727 14.48 7.76 -10.19
CA ASP A 727 14.64 8.09 -8.79
C ASP A 727 14.05 6.98 -7.92
N VAL A 728 14.83 6.42 -7.00
CA VAL A 728 14.38 5.41 -6.04
C VAL A 728 14.93 5.73 -4.66
N HIS A 729 14.05 5.79 -3.66
CA HIS A 729 14.40 6.00 -2.26
C HIS A 729 14.13 4.74 -1.43
N TYR A 730 15.13 4.31 -0.69
CA TYR A 730 15.07 3.11 0.15
C TYR A 730 15.95 3.27 1.36
N ALA A 731 15.75 2.41 2.34
CA ALA A 731 16.56 2.43 3.54
C ALA A 731 16.80 1.02 4.07
N ILE A 732 17.93 0.84 4.75
CA ILE A 732 18.25 -0.42 5.42
C ILE A 732 18.36 -0.23 6.92
N ILE A 733 17.91 -1.23 7.68
CA ILE A 733 17.87 -1.21 9.13
C ILE A 733 18.44 -2.52 9.66
N PRO A 734 19.73 -2.58 10.02
CA PRO A 734 20.26 -3.65 10.84
C PRO A 734 19.51 -3.69 12.18
N HIS A 735 19.12 -4.88 12.64
CA HIS A 735 18.35 -5.02 13.87
C HIS A 735 18.67 -6.32 14.63
N GLN A 736 18.25 -6.34 15.89
CA GLN A 736 18.35 -7.50 16.77
C GLN A 736 16.94 -8.02 17.07
N GLY A 737 16.78 -9.34 17.03
CA GLY A 737 15.48 -10.00 17.15
C GLY A 737 14.80 -10.20 15.79
N ARG A 738 13.57 -10.69 15.82
CA ARG A 738 12.68 -10.72 14.66
C ARG A 738 12.00 -9.36 14.48
N TRP A 739 11.58 -9.03 13.26
CA TRP A 739 10.96 -7.74 12.87
C TRP A 739 9.96 -7.16 13.88
N ASP A 740 9.15 -8.00 14.54
CA ASP A 740 8.12 -7.59 15.49
C ASP A 740 8.70 -7.15 16.82
N LYS A 741 9.71 -7.86 17.33
CA LYS A 741 10.46 -7.47 18.53
C LYS A 741 11.43 -6.32 18.26
N ALA A 742 11.95 -6.25 17.04
CA ALA A 742 12.84 -5.19 16.60
C ALA A 742 12.12 -3.87 16.30
N GLY A 743 10.78 -3.87 16.23
CA GLY A 743 9.99 -2.67 15.96
C GLY A 743 10.13 -2.15 14.52
N ILE A 744 10.34 -3.03 13.53
CA ILE A 744 10.51 -2.63 12.11
C ILE A 744 9.25 -1.94 11.58
N TRP A 745 8.07 -2.35 12.04
CA TRP A 745 6.83 -1.66 11.69
C TRP A 745 6.81 -0.20 12.19
N GLN A 746 7.41 0.09 13.35
CA GLN A 746 7.51 1.46 13.89
C GLN A 746 8.50 2.28 13.07
N GLU A 747 9.63 1.70 12.69
CA GLU A 747 10.59 2.37 11.79
C GLU A 747 9.94 2.68 10.43
N SER A 748 9.18 1.74 9.89
CA SER A 748 8.39 1.94 8.66
C SER A 748 7.36 3.05 8.83
N ASP A 749 6.56 3.05 9.90
CA ASP A 749 5.57 4.10 10.18
C ASP A 749 6.25 5.48 10.33
N GLN A 750 7.37 5.55 11.05
CA GLN A 750 8.14 6.78 11.22
C GLN A 750 8.70 7.33 9.91
N TRP A 751 9.14 6.47 9.01
CA TRP A 751 9.67 6.85 7.71
C TRP A 751 8.55 7.29 6.75
N ASN A 752 7.41 6.61 6.79
CA ASN A 752 6.24 6.93 5.97
C ASN A 752 5.46 8.16 6.46
N GLN A 753 5.46 8.42 7.77
CA GLN A 753 4.80 9.55 8.42
C GLN A 753 5.85 10.36 9.21
N PRO A 754 6.68 11.17 8.52
CA PRO A 754 7.69 12.00 9.18
C PRO A 754 7.04 13.00 10.13
N LEU A 755 7.79 13.44 11.14
CA LEU A 755 7.36 14.52 12.04
C LEU A 755 7.14 15.81 11.25
N ILE A 756 6.07 16.53 11.56
CA ILE A 756 5.72 17.77 10.85
C ILE A 756 6.09 18.96 11.73
N THR A 757 6.91 19.86 11.20
CA THR A 757 7.32 21.10 11.89
C THR A 757 6.58 22.32 11.33
N LYS A 758 6.06 23.18 12.20
CA LYS A 758 5.46 24.46 11.81
C LYS A 758 5.86 25.57 12.77
N PHE A 759 5.94 26.80 12.28
CA PHE A 759 6.10 27.96 13.16
C PHE A 759 4.80 28.26 13.90
N ILE A 760 4.93 28.73 15.15
CA ILE A 760 3.80 29.10 16.02
C ILE A 760 4.07 30.45 16.70
N SER A 761 3.03 31.04 17.31
CA SER A 761 3.16 32.28 18.09
C SER A 761 3.68 32.02 19.51
N LYS A 762 4.36 33.03 20.10
CA LYS A 762 4.84 32.98 21.50
C LYS A 762 3.75 32.61 22.50
N ARG A 763 2.56 33.17 22.32
CA ARG A 763 1.40 32.93 23.19
C ARG A 763 1.00 31.44 23.20
N SER A 764 1.07 30.80 22.03
CA SER A 764 0.73 29.39 21.87
C SER A 764 1.74 28.49 22.58
N PHE A 765 3.03 28.77 22.39
CA PHE A 765 4.12 28.09 23.10
C PHE A 765 3.97 28.20 24.63
N GLN A 766 3.60 29.37 25.16
CA GLN A 766 3.43 29.58 26.60
C GLN A 766 2.17 28.91 27.19
N LYS A 767 1.08 28.78 26.43
CA LYS A 767 -0.21 28.29 26.93
C LYS A 767 -0.26 26.77 27.07
N SER A 768 0.27 26.04 26.09
CA SER A 768 0.22 24.58 26.06
C SER A 768 1.39 24.03 25.25
N PRO A 769 2.60 23.99 25.83
CA PRO A 769 3.81 23.63 25.10
C PRO A 769 3.82 22.17 24.63
N GLU A 770 3.02 21.29 25.23
CA GLU A 770 2.98 19.87 24.86
C GLU A 770 1.57 19.29 25.13
N ARG A 771 1.07 18.45 24.21
CA ARG A 771 -0.20 17.71 24.37
C ARG A 771 -0.13 16.34 23.69
N SER A 772 -0.90 15.38 24.21
CA SER A 772 -1.01 14.01 23.68
C SER A 772 -2.48 13.60 23.64
N LEU A 773 -3.06 13.50 22.45
CA LEU A 773 -4.49 13.20 22.29
C LEU A 773 -4.79 11.75 22.58
N ILE A 774 -3.94 10.82 22.11
CA ILE A 774 -4.14 9.38 22.25
C ILE A 774 -2.81 8.74 22.63
N ASN A 775 -2.79 8.00 23.74
CA ASN A 775 -1.62 7.25 24.15
C ASN A 775 -1.93 5.75 24.25
N ILE A 776 -1.21 4.96 23.43
CA ILE A 776 -1.22 3.50 23.42
C ILE A 776 0.20 2.93 23.35
N SER A 777 1.18 3.66 23.89
CA SER A 777 2.59 3.28 23.83
C SER A 777 2.84 1.89 24.43
N GLY A 778 3.67 1.08 23.78
CA GLY A 778 4.06 -0.25 24.26
C GLY A 778 3.04 -1.38 24.04
N THR A 779 1.94 -1.12 23.34
CA THR A 779 0.90 -2.13 23.05
C THR A 779 1.20 -2.99 21.82
N GLY A 780 2.02 -2.48 20.89
CA GLY A 780 2.20 -3.06 19.55
C GLY A 780 1.08 -2.71 18.58
N TYR A 781 0.19 -1.78 18.97
CA TYR A 781 -0.90 -1.28 18.14
C TYR A 781 -0.45 -0.03 17.36
N GLU A 782 -1.07 0.19 16.21
CA GLU A 782 -0.96 1.38 15.38
C GLU A 782 -2.31 2.13 15.37
N ILE A 783 -2.28 3.45 15.19
CA ILE A 783 -3.48 4.25 14.87
C ILE A 783 -3.51 4.45 13.35
N SER A 784 -4.37 3.66 12.68
CA SER A 784 -4.57 3.70 11.23
C SER A 784 -5.23 5.01 10.80
N SER A 785 -6.28 5.43 11.50
CA SER A 785 -6.99 6.68 11.20
C SER A 785 -7.65 7.31 12.43
N VAL A 786 -7.79 8.63 12.38
CA VAL A 786 -8.58 9.45 13.30
C VAL A 786 -9.39 10.43 12.49
N GLU A 787 -10.70 10.37 12.64
CA GLU A 787 -11.64 11.27 11.97
C GLU A 787 -12.73 11.73 12.91
N PHE A 788 -13.43 12.79 12.52
CA PHE A 788 -14.65 13.19 13.19
C PHE A 788 -15.89 12.80 12.37
N ASN A 789 -17.04 12.81 13.01
CA ASN A 789 -18.33 12.92 12.36
C ASN A 789 -19.18 13.82 13.24
N HIS A 790 -19.34 15.08 12.83
CA HIS A 790 -19.89 16.15 13.66
C HIS A 790 -19.10 16.31 14.99
N LYS A 791 -19.64 15.80 16.10
CA LYS A 791 -19.02 15.84 17.43
C LYS A 791 -18.39 14.51 17.84
N ASP A 792 -18.62 13.46 17.08
CA ASP A 792 -18.12 12.14 17.41
C ASP A 792 -16.72 11.96 16.83
N MET A 793 -15.77 11.44 17.61
CA MET A 793 -14.45 11.06 17.11
C MET A 793 -14.41 9.57 16.86
N VAL A 794 -13.97 9.16 15.68
CA VAL A 794 -13.78 7.76 15.28
C VAL A 794 -12.28 7.49 15.16
N VAL A 795 -11.81 6.50 15.92
CA VAL A 795 -10.40 6.09 15.97
C VAL A 795 -10.29 4.64 15.55
N ARG A 796 -9.44 4.35 14.57
CA ARG A 796 -9.16 2.99 14.12
C ARG A 796 -7.77 2.54 14.57
N PHE A 797 -7.73 1.38 15.20
CA PHE A 797 -6.52 0.72 15.66
C PHE A 797 -6.26 -0.55 14.86
N PHE A 798 -4.99 -0.84 14.62
CA PHE A 798 -4.51 -2.08 14.01
C PHE A 798 -3.44 -2.72 14.90
N ASN A 799 -3.52 -4.02 15.16
CA ASN A 799 -2.55 -4.72 16.00
C ASN A 799 -1.37 -5.29 15.19
N VAL A 800 -0.33 -4.50 14.96
CA VAL A 800 0.78 -4.90 14.08
C VAL A 800 1.68 -5.99 14.70
N ALA A 801 2.03 -5.83 15.98
CA ALA A 801 3.06 -6.65 16.64
C ALA A 801 2.69 -7.09 18.06
N GLY A 802 1.58 -6.60 18.59
CA GLY A 802 1.06 -6.96 19.90
C GLY A 802 0.43 -8.34 19.90
N ASN A 803 -0.39 -8.58 20.92
CA ASN A 803 -1.16 -9.81 21.06
C ASN A 803 -2.54 -9.48 21.62
N LYS A 804 -3.34 -10.49 21.98
CA LYS A 804 -4.71 -10.31 22.50
C LYS A 804 -4.80 -9.81 23.95
N THR A 805 -3.70 -9.38 24.55
CA THR A 805 -3.68 -8.79 25.90
C THR A 805 -4.54 -7.54 25.96
N LEU A 806 -5.13 -7.33 27.13
CA LEU A 806 -5.92 -6.14 27.40
C LEU A 806 -4.98 -4.96 27.68
N HIS A 807 -5.14 -3.87 26.92
CA HIS A 807 -4.33 -2.68 27.06
C HIS A 807 -5.19 -1.47 27.44
N LYS A 808 -4.66 -0.60 28.29
CA LYS A 808 -5.26 0.70 28.60
C LYS A 808 -4.97 1.67 27.46
N ILE A 809 -6.02 2.33 26.96
CA ILE A 809 -5.95 3.43 25.99
C ILE A 809 -6.39 4.69 26.71
N THR A 810 -5.56 5.71 26.69
CA THR A 810 -5.86 7.02 27.30
C THR A 810 -6.15 8.04 26.21
N PHE A 811 -7.20 8.82 26.39
CA PHE A 811 -7.57 9.96 25.57
C PHE A 811 -7.49 11.24 26.40
N ASP A 812 -6.87 12.28 25.88
CA ASP A 812 -6.84 13.63 26.46
C ASP A 812 -8.03 14.46 25.96
N CYS A 813 -9.23 13.94 26.19
CA CYS A 813 -10.50 14.59 25.95
C CYS A 813 -11.57 14.00 26.88
N VAL A 814 -12.79 14.55 26.85
CA VAL A 814 -13.97 13.89 27.45
C VAL A 814 -14.99 13.53 26.38
N ALA A 815 -15.77 12.48 26.62
CA ALA A 815 -16.84 12.02 25.73
C ALA A 815 -18.00 11.49 26.58
N ASP A 816 -19.23 11.60 26.07
CA ASP A 816 -20.43 11.12 26.76
C ASP A 816 -20.43 9.59 26.88
N SER A 817 -19.86 8.90 25.88
CA SER A 817 -19.60 7.46 25.91
C SER A 817 -18.56 7.06 24.88
N ILE A 818 -18.03 5.84 25.03
CA ILE A 818 -17.18 5.20 24.02
C ILE A 818 -17.80 3.86 23.65
N VAL A 819 -18.03 3.66 22.34
CA VAL A 819 -18.56 2.41 21.79
C VAL A 819 -17.56 1.84 20.78
N MET A 820 -17.46 0.51 20.76
CA MET A 820 -16.76 -0.21 19.71
C MET A 820 -17.74 -0.45 18.57
N ILE A 821 -17.32 -0.14 17.34
CA ILE A 821 -18.13 -0.28 16.14
C ILE A 821 -17.43 -1.16 15.10
N GLN A 822 -18.23 -1.76 14.23
CA GLN A 822 -17.77 -2.39 12.98
C GLN A 822 -17.45 -1.32 11.92
N LEU A 823 -16.83 -1.74 10.81
CA LEU A 823 -16.50 -0.86 9.68
C LEU A 823 -17.74 -0.26 9.01
N ASN A 824 -18.87 -0.96 9.03
CA ASN A 824 -20.17 -0.48 8.56
C ASN A 824 -20.88 0.47 9.55
N GLY A 825 -20.31 0.69 10.75
CA GLY A 825 -20.86 1.55 11.80
C GLY A 825 -21.76 0.85 12.83
N GLU A 826 -22.03 -0.44 12.68
CA GLU A 826 -22.81 -1.20 13.66
C GLU A 826 -22.10 -1.24 15.02
N ILE A 827 -22.86 -0.99 16.10
CA ILE A 827 -22.31 -1.01 17.45
C ILE A 827 -22.10 -2.45 17.91
N ILE A 828 -20.86 -2.80 18.23
CA ILE A 828 -20.50 -4.10 18.81
C ILE A 828 -20.80 -4.10 20.30
N LYS A 829 -20.29 -3.09 21.02
CA LYS A 829 -20.50 -2.94 22.48
C LYS A 829 -20.14 -1.54 22.97
N LYS A 830 -20.74 -1.14 24.09
CA LYS A 830 -20.31 0.01 24.88
C LYS A 830 -19.12 -0.38 25.76
N LEU A 831 -18.11 0.49 25.85
CA LEU A 831 -16.94 0.28 26.69
C LEU A 831 -17.08 0.99 28.04
N SER A 832 -16.50 0.40 29.09
CA SER A 832 -16.38 1.03 30.40
C SER A 832 -15.32 2.13 30.34
N VAL A 833 -15.78 3.38 30.47
CA VAL A 833 -14.94 4.57 30.45
C VAL A 833 -14.55 4.93 31.88
N LYS A 834 -13.24 5.09 32.15
CA LYS A 834 -12.72 5.58 33.41
C LYS A 834 -12.27 7.02 33.25
N LYS A 835 -12.71 7.91 34.14
CA LYS A 835 -12.20 9.28 34.22
C LYS A 835 -10.82 9.25 34.88
N GLU A 836 -9.79 9.73 34.17
CA GLU A 836 -8.42 9.82 34.69
C GLU A 836 -8.15 11.21 35.28
N SER A 837 -8.72 12.24 34.66
CA SER A 837 -8.65 13.64 35.11
C SER A 837 -9.89 14.40 34.65
N PRO A 838 -10.07 15.70 34.99
CA PRO A 838 -11.16 16.51 34.44
C PRO A 838 -11.24 16.54 32.91
N HIS A 839 -10.13 16.29 32.21
CA HIS A 839 -10.01 16.44 30.74
C HIS A 839 -9.49 15.16 30.07
N SER A 840 -9.39 14.05 30.81
CA SER A 840 -8.87 12.79 30.28
C SER A 840 -9.69 11.59 30.73
N ILE A 841 -9.88 10.67 29.80
CA ILE A 841 -10.59 9.40 29.98
C ILE A 841 -9.75 8.24 29.48
N SER A 842 -10.02 7.04 29.98
CA SER A 842 -9.41 5.81 29.49
C SER A 842 -10.41 4.68 29.30
N VAL A 843 -10.05 3.75 28.44
CA VAL A 843 -10.76 2.48 28.21
C VAL A 843 -9.74 1.35 28.10
N HIS A 844 -10.24 0.12 28.19
CA HIS A 844 -9.43 -1.06 27.93
C HIS A 844 -9.83 -1.69 26.59
N LEU A 845 -8.83 -2.01 25.76
CA LEU A 845 -9.01 -2.63 24.45
C LEU A 845 -8.08 -3.82 24.27
N SER A 846 -8.63 -4.90 23.72
CA SER A 846 -7.88 -6.06 23.24
C SER A 846 -8.29 -6.37 21.81
N MET A 847 -7.34 -6.85 21.02
CA MET A 847 -7.57 -7.38 19.67
C MET A 847 -6.50 -8.42 19.33
N PRO A 848 -6.83 -9.46 18.54
CA PRO A 848 -5.83 -10.42 18.10
C PRO A 848 -4.71 -9.72 17.32
N ARG A 849 -3.55 -10.37 17.22
CA ARG A 849 -2.49 -9.87 16.32
C ARG A 849 -3.07 -9.79 14.90
N PHE A 850 -2.75 -8.73 14.19
CA PHE A 850 -3.29 -8.33 12.89
C PHE A 850 -4.78 -7.97 12.88
N GLY A 851 -5.44 -7.95 14.05
CA GLY A 851 -6.82 -7.51 14.18
C GLY A 851 -7.00 -6.00 14.09
N ILE A 852 -8.20 -5.56 13.68
CA ILE A 852 -8.61 -4.16 13.54
C ILE A 852 -9.75 -3.84 14.51
N ARG A 853 -9.67 -2.72 15.24
CA ARG A 853 -10.77 -2.24 16.08
C ARG A 853 -11.07 -0.77 15.86
N THR A 854 -12.35 -0.42 15.88
CA THR A 854 -12.80 0.96 15.71
C THR A 854 -13.55 1.40 16.95
N LEU A 855 -13.10 2.51 17.54
CA LEU A 855 -13.78 3.15 18.66
C LEU A 855 -14.44 4.44 18.18
N LYS A 856 -15.71 4.61 18.53
CA LYS A 856 -16.44 5.87 18.39
C LYS A 856 -16.62 6.49 19.77
N LEU A 857 -16.01 7.65 19.97
CA LEU A 857 -16.18 8.50 21.14
C LEU A 857 -17.30 9.49 20.83
N VAL A 858 -18.40 9.42 21.59
CA VAL A 858 -19.62 10.19 21.34
C VAL A 858 -19.53 11.57 21.98
N ASN A 859 -19.83 12.62 21.21
CA ASN A 859 -19.84 14.02 21.68
C ASN A 859 -18.54 14.43 22.40
N VAL A 860 -17.41 14.35 21.70
CA VAL A 860 -16.11 14.74 22.25
C VAL A 860 -16.08 16.24 22.58
N LYS A 861 -15.54 16.59 23.75
CA LYS A 861 -15.35 17.95 24.24
C LYS A 861 -13.92 18.17 24.75
#